data_AF-A0A7C4TAH1-F1
#
_entry.id   AF-A0A7C4TAH1-F1
#
_cell.length_a   1.000
_cell.length_b   1.000
_cell.length_c   1.000
_cell.angle_alpha   90.00
_cell.angle_beta   90.00
_cell.angle_gamma   90.00
#
_symmetry.space_group_name_H-M   'P 1'
#
loop_
_entity.id
_entity.type
_entity.pdbx_description
1 polymer ?
#
loop_
_entity_poly.entity_id
_entity_poly.type
_entity_poly.pdbx_seq_one_letter_code
_entity_poly.pdbx_strand_id
1 'polypeptide(L)'
;MHAARLMLFALLACGLLLASVVAPNAAQADPGRLVVQTDYELIGTSTLSGGGHVTWTLTGEEAREFRKKLIGLFDTYDPIPRGFRFGGRSTNANGDGILQPAEGLVYTDLLELELEGAAAGLIGTQVGYFRLSRADLFEEAGEGSFERSTTGIAGSDANTTGDVQIRFLFDGGSTVSDAFVALPTQAYANALENVFSFHDAQSPTLNPVAPYPLAWPFTLAPPWHRVLAFGEPALWAGNDTTGLYENNTQASIVAYADPVLGASLDLRFATTAWVEFDYTGRTASGDSLRLEVAGEPGFSDWTALSYANQTGLPSTQMGIWVRASMDLSAYVGERVRLRFNFTSDASGTDVGFYVRNVAVHAPSMYVGRIVHTDAHYLIGLLSFSDIRIGTGGVTAIRTPGGEILYYSSEWASGTPPPDEVRFSTFNIPESPQMLFAALIVGSYLISHFQESAYDDFREAHPGPYRPAVRRARWLHWLGRITILLLVLFYFIPTAFYAIGLRVFVSGPAFLLLVLAATLALGLGTRAYYRQLLEETPPPTIPEIERPAAVAGPPPPSEERIPLGRCTHCLREIPATDRAYRCDCGAVYHLSCATGLMKCSNCRKPIALEVVRKKVSVSMRCASCGEIQTVPEGVDPRTATCSACGGHLRRLDAGKAYLVVASNPAIAFGWLKDLTKGGKPSLVLTPATPERLRLEFGLRGTDIVQVSSTAAQAVDPKRLDSAGLRAILPLSRSEQGGVLLYDGVEQMVNESSMADFVRFLRKANDMMFVHGITVIARVTPGSLDDSEVQRLASEFDEQMDLSAQL
;
A
#
# COMPACT_ATOMS: atom_id res chain seq x y z
N MET A 1 37.12 6.55 7.98
CA MET A 1 36.01 5.64 7.57
C MET A 1 35.74 4.53 8.59
N HIS A 2 36.72 3.95 9.28
CA HIS A 2 36.46 2.97 10.35
C HIS A 2 35.79 3.56 11.60
N ALA A 3 36.13 4.79 12.01
CA ALA A 3 35.49 5.42 13.18
C ALA A 3 33.98 5.67 13.01
N ALA A 4 33.52 6.01 11.81
CA ALA A 4 32.10 6.21 11.52
C ALA A 4 31.30 4.90 11.48
N ARG A 5 31.92 3.80 11.02
CA ARG A 5 31.32 2.47 11.08
C ARG A 5 31.25 1.93 12.51
N LEU A 6 32.26 2.20 13.34
CA LEU A 6 32.24 1.86 14.76
C LEU A 6 31.21 2.68 15.55
N MET A 7 31.01 3.96 15.23
CA MET A 7 29.96 4.77 15.86
C MET A 7 28.55 4.32 15.45
N LEU A 8 28.34 3.95 14.19
CA LEU A 8 27.05 3.44 13.71
C LEU A 8 26.73 2.06 14.31
N PHE A 9 27.73 1.17 14.40
CA PHE A 9 27.58 -0.12 15.09
C PHE A 9 27.37 0.04 16.60
N ALA A 10 28.03 1.01 17.24
CA ALA A 10 27.84 1.30 18.66
C ALA A 10 26.45 1.92 18.93
N LEU A 11 25.91 2.75 18.03
CA LEU A 11 24.57 3.31 18.13
C LEU A 11 23.48 2.27 17.84
N LEU A 12 23.69 1.38 16.86
CA LEU A 12 22.80 0.24 16.61
C LEU A 12 22.84 -0.77 17.76
N ALA A 13 24.02 -1.04 18.31
CA ALA A 13 24.17 -1.90 19.48
C ALA A 13 23.57 -1.26 20.74
N CYS A 14 23.73 0.05 20.96
CA CYS A 14 23.06 0.77 22.05
C CYS A 14 21.53 0.80 21.85
N GLY A 15 21.04 0.95 20.63
CA GLY A 15 19.61 0.90 20.32
C GLY A 15 18.99 -0.48 20.57
N LEU A 16 19.71 -1.55 20.23
CA LEU A 16 19.32 -2.93 20.51
C LEU A 16 19.49 -3.30 22.01
N LEU A 17 20.45 -2.71 22.70
CA LEU A 17 20.64 -2.87 24.15
C LEU A 17 19.62 -2.06 24.97
N LEU A 18 19.15 -0.91 24.48
CA LEU A 18 18.08 -0.14 25.12
C LEU A 18 16.69 -0.79 24.92
N ALA A 19 16.47 -1.46 23.78
CA ALA A 19 15.26 -2.25 23.54
C ALA A 19 15.18 -3.54 24.41
N SER A 20 16.29 -3.97 25.02
CA SER A 20 16.35 -5.18 25.87
C SER A 20 16.40 -4.89 27.38
N VAL A 21 16.28 -3.63 27.81
CA VAL A 21 16.36 -3.24 29.24
C VAL A 21 14.99 -2.98 29.90
N VAL A 22 13.87 -3.21 29.20
CA VAL A 22 12.55 -3.31 29.86
C VAL A 22 12.19 -4.77 30.06
N ALA A 23 12.90 -5.44 30.96
CA ALA A 23 12.36 -6.62 31.63
C ALA A 23 11.56 -6.12 32.85
N PRO A 24 10.23 -6.29 32.91
CA PRO A 24 9.50 -6.03 34.15
C PRO A 24 9.92 -7.05 35.20
N ASN A 25 10.50 -6.55 36.29
CA ASN A 25 10.78 -7.33 37.49
C ASN A 25 9.46 -7.79 38.13
N ALA A 26 9.46 -9.07 38.53
CA ALA A 26 8.72 -9.68 39.63
C ALA A 26 7.18 -9.66 39.59
N ALA A 27 6.63 -10.83 39.25
CA ALA A 27 5.62 -11.54 40.05
C ALA A 27 4.45 -10.71 40.58
N GLN A 28 3.61 -10.26 39.65
CA GLN A 28 2.17 -10.16 39.85
C GLN A 28 1.53 -10.89 38.68
N ALA A 29 0.50 -11.70 38.92
CA ALA A 29 -0.22 -12.36 37.83
C ALA A 29 -0.67 -11.27 36.85
N ASP A 30 -0.08 -11.26 35.65
CA ASP A 30 -0.47 -10.33 34.58
C ASP A 30 -1.96 -10.58 34.35
N PRO A 31 -2.86 -9.60 34.55
CA PRO A 31 -4.31 -9.79 34.37
C PRO A 31 -4.69 -10.10 32.91
N GLY A 32 -3.72 -10.37 32.05
CA GLY A 32 -3.90 -10.55 30.62
C GLY A 32 -4.00 -9.21 29.90
N ARG A 33 -3.68 -9.25 28.61
CA ARG A 33 -3.84 -8.12 27.70
C ARG A 33 -4.11 -8.62 26.29
N LEU A 34 -4.78 -7.78 25.51
CA LEU A 34 -4.91 -7.94 24.06
C LEU A 34 -3.82 -7.11 23.39
N VAL A 35 -2.95 -7.75 22.63
CA VAL A 35 -2.01 -7.09 21.73
C VAL A 35 -2.59 -7.14 20.33
N VAL A 36 -2.77 -5.97 19.71
CA VAL A 36 -3.19 -5.83 18.31
C VAL A 36 -2.02 -5.23 17.55
N GLN A 37 -1.51 -5.99 16.58
CA GLN A 37 -0.43 -5.55 15.69
C GLN A 37 -0.97 -5.45 14.28
N THR A 38 -0.76 -4.31 13.62
CA THR A 38 -1.23 -4.09 12.25
C THR A 38 -0.12 -3.55 11.36
N ASP A 39 -0.09 -4.03 10.13
CA ASP A 39 0.80 -3.54 9.09
C ASP A 39 -0.05 -3.16 7.87
N TYR A 40 -0.01 -1.91 7.44
CA TYR A 40 -0.69 -1.42 6.24
C TYR A 40 0.33 -1.17 5.13
N GLU A 41 0.18 -1.84 4.00
CA GLU A 41 0.97 -1.65 2.79
C GLU A 41 0.10 -1.04 1.70
N LEU A 42 0.17 0.29 1.58
CA LEU A 42 -0.74 1.06 0.75
C LEU A 42 0.02 1.79 -0.35
N ILE A 43 -0.48 1.67 -1.59
CA ILE A 43 0.14 2.24 -2.77
C ILE A 43 -0.88 3.10 -3.50
N GLY A 44 -0.48 4.31 -3.90
CA GLY A 44 -1.38 5.17 -4.66
C GLY A 44 -0.87 6.59 -4.87
N THR A 45 -1.49 7.32 -5.80
CA THR A 45 -1.16 8.73 -6.05
C THR A 45 -2.22 9.68 -5.50
N SER A 46 -3.50 9.36 -5.68
CA SER A 46 -4.66 10.14 -5.20
C SER A 46 -5.64 9.35 -4.34
N THR A 47 -5.64 8.02 -4.51
CA THR A 47 -6.40 7.06 -3.71
C THR A 47 -5.43 5.96 -3.31
N LEU A 48 -5.41 5.58 -2.04
CA LEU A 48 -4.67 4.43 -1.58
C LEU A 48 -5.52 3.19 -1.80
N SER A 49 -4.90 2.18 -2.37
CA SER A 49 -5.37 0.81 -2.28
C SER A 49 -4.20 -0.06 -1.87
N GLY A 50 -4.50 -1.15 -1.21
CA GLY A 50 -3.48 -2.10 -0.82
C GLY A 50 -4.05 -3.08 0.17
N GLY A 51 -3.17 -3.59 1.00
CA GLY A 51 -3.56 -4.56 2.00
C GLY A 51 -2.63 -4.53 3.18
N GLY A 52 -2.65 -5.59 3.95
CA GLY A 52 -1.93 -5.62 5.19
C GLY A 52 -2.19 -6.87 5.99
N HIS A 53 -1.67 -6.83 7.20
CA HIS A 53 -1.80 -7.91 8.17
C HIS A 53 -2.35 -7.35 9.46
N VAL A 54 -3.18 -8.15 10.13
CA VAL A 54 -3.57 -7.90 11.51
C VAL A 54 -3.34 -9.17 12.31
N THR A 55 -2.66 -9.00 13.45
CA THR A 55 -2.40 -10.07 14.41
C THR A 55 -2.97 -9.67 15.76
N TRP A 56 -3.86 -10.51 16.29
CA TRP A 56 -4.34 -10.42 17.66
C TRP A 56 -3.59 -11.44 18.50
N THR A 57 -3.08 -11.02 19.65
CA THR A 57 -2.50 -11.91 20.67
C THR A 57 -3.15 -11.62 22.01
N LEU A 58 -3.95 -12.56 22.52
CA LEU A 58 -4.51 -12.52 23.87
C LEU A 58 -3.61 -13.32 24.81
N THR A 59 -3.35 -12.77 25.99
CA THR A 59 -2.44 -13.36 26.98
C THR A 59 -3.13 -13.49 28.33
N GLY A 60 -2.66 -14.43 29.17
CA GLY A 60 -3.11 -14.56 30.56
C GLY A 60 -4.62 -14.81 30.69
N GLU A 61 -5.27 -14.03 31.56
CA GLU A 61 -6.71 -14.16 31.84
C GLU A 61 -7.59 -13.83 30.62
N GLU A 62 -7.20 -12.85 29.81
CA GLU A 62 -7.95 -12.46 28.60
C GLU A 62 -8.04 -13.60 27.58
N ALA A 63 -6.95 -14.37 27.43
CA ALA A 63 -6.95 -15.57 26.59
C ALA A 63 -7.92 -16.65 27.12
N ARG A 64 -8.02 -16.78 28.45
CA ARG A 64 -8.91 -17.74 29.11
C ARG A 64 -10.38 -17.36 28.93
N GLU A 65 -10.73 -16.11 29.17
CA GLU A 65 -12.09 -15.61 28.99
C GLU A 65 -12.52 -15.68 27.51
N PHE A 66 -11.62 -15.38 26.58
CA PHE A 66 -11.89 -15.54 25.15
C PHE A 66 -12.19 -17.00 24.77
N ARG A 67 -11.43 -17.98 25.27
CA ARG A 67 -11.75 -19.41 25.08
C ARG A 67 -13.09 -19.79 25.67
N LYS A 68 -13.44 -19.30 26.86
CA LYS A 68 -14.76 -19.57 27.46
C LYS A 68 -15.89 -19.06 26.59
N LYS A 69 -15.74 -17.88 25.96
CA LYS A 69 -16.72 -17.36 25.00
C LYS A 69 -16.81 -18.24 23.76
N LEU A 70 -15.67 -18.63 23.19
CA LEU A 70 -15.63 -19.54 22.04
C LEU A 70 -16.33 -20.87 22.36
N ILE A 71 -16.00 -21.53 23.47
CA ILE A 71 -16.62 -22.79 23.90
C ILE A 71 -18.13 -22.59 24.14
N GLY A 72 -18.48 -21.50 24.82
CA GLY A 72 -19.85 -21.18 25.17
C GLY A 72 -20.77 -20.96 23.96
N LEU A 73 -20.23 -20.51 22.82
CA LEU A 73 -21.01 -20.26 21.61
C LEU A 73 -20.82 -21.33 20.52
N PHE A 74 -19.57 -21.73 20.24
CA PHE A 74 -19.20 -22.57 19.11
C PHE A 74 -19.07 -24.07 19.42
N ASP A 75 -18.85 -24.45 20.68
CA ASP A 75 -18.85 -25.86 21.11
C ASP A 75 -20.20 -26.24 21.78
N THR A 76 -20.89 -25.27 22.41
CA THR A 76 -22.15 -25.55 23.11
C THR A 76 -23.39 -25.59 22.18
N TYR A 77 -23.42 -24.80 21.11
CA TYR A 77 -24.62 -24.64 20.27
C TYR A 77 -24.37 -25.06 18.82
N ASP A 78 -25.16 -26.00 18.29
CA ASP A 78 -25.30 -26.24 16.85
C ASP A 78 -26.78 -26.26 16.44
N PRO A 79 -27.30 -25.25 15.71
CA PRO A 79 -26.65 -24.03 15.22
C PRO A 79 -26.57 -22.89 16.26
N ILE A 80 -25.84 -21.80 15.94
CA ILE A 80 -25.80 -20.55 16.73
C ILE A 80 -27.24 -20.09 17.05
N PRO A 81 -27.59 -19.79 18.32
CA PRO A 81 -28.94 -19.38 18.71
C PRO A 81 -29.40 -18.11 17.97
N ARG A 82 -30.71 -17.94 17.80
CA ARG A 82 -31.22 -16.70 17.20
C ARG A 82 -31.03 -15.53 18.19
N GLY A 83 -30.91 -14.33 17.64
CA GLY A 83 -30.56 -13.14 18.40
C GLY A 83 -29.06 -12.86 18.46
N PHE A 84 -28.18 -13.85 18.27
CA PHE A 84 -26.77 -13.56 18.02
C PHE A 84 -26.55 -12.99 16.62
N ARG A 85 -25.47 -12.22 16.45
CA ARG A 85 -25.10 -11.55 15.19
C ARG A 85 -25.15 -12.47 13.96
N PHE A 86 -24.74 -13.73 14.12
CA PHE A 86 -24.71 -14.74 13.07
C PHE A 86 -25.65 -15.94 13.35
N GLY A 87 -26.77 -15.68 14.04
CA GLY A 87 -27.74 -16.71 14.43
C GLY A 87 -28.21 -17.59 13.26
N GLY A 88 -28.34 -18.89 13.52
CA GLY A 88 -28.74 -19.91 12.55
C GLY A 88 -27.60 -20.53 11.74
N ARG A 89 -26.36 -20.06 11.86
CA ARG A 89 -25.19 -20.72 11.26
C ARG A 89 -24.77 -21.95 12.08
N SER A 90 -24.35 -23.02 11.42
CA SER A 90 -23.79 -24.19 12.09
C SER A 90 -22.38 -23.88 12.60
N THR A 91 -22.06 -24.42 13.76
CA THR A 91 -20.77 -24.22 14.45
C THR A 91 -19.88 -25.46 14.40
N ASN A 92 -20.42 -26.59 13.94
CA ASN A 92 -19.85 -27.93 14.11
C ASN A 92 -19.65 -28.34 15.58
N ALA A 93 -20.39 -27.73 16.51
CA ALA A 93 -20.33 -28.04 17.94
C ALA A 93 -20.49 -29.54 18.22
N ASN A 94 -19.63 -30.08 19.07
CA ASN A 94 -19.74 -31.45 19.55
C ASN A 94 -20.07 -31.53 21.06
N GLY A 95 -19.94 -30.43 21.81
CA GLY A 95 -20.28 -30.30 23.22
C GLY A 95 -19.29 -30.98 24.17
N ASP A 96 -18.04 -31.18 23.76
CA ASP A 96 -17.01 -31.88 24.55
C ASP A 96 -16.21 -30.94 25.48
N GLY A 97 -16.42 -29.62 25.38
CA GLY A 97 -15.71 -28.60 26.15
C GLY A 97 -14.31 -28.28 25.65
N ILE A 98 -13.93 -28.81 24.48
CA ILE A 98 -12.62 -28.65 23.83
C ILE A 98 -12.84 -28.07 22.43
N LEU A 99 -12.26 -26.90 22.18
CA LEU A 99 -12.38 -26.22 20.88
C LEU A 99 -11.72 -27.03 19.76
N GLN A 100 -12.52 -27.57 18.87
CA GLN A 100 -12.04 -28.30 17.70
C GLN A 100 -11.57 -27.33 16.61
N PRO A 101 -10.64 -27.74 15.72
CA PRO A 101 -10.26 -26.93 14.55
C PRO A 101 -11.45 -26.51 13.69
N ALA A 102 -12.48 -27.37 13.58
CA ALA A 102 -13.69 -27.06 12.81
C ALA A 102 -14.54 -25.95 13.46
N GLU A 103 -14.65 -25.93 14.78
CA GLU A 103 -15.37 -24.90 15.53
C GLU A 103 -14.61 -23.57 15.49
N GLY A 104 -13.29 -23.62 15.67
CA GLY A 104 -12.40 -22.47 15.54
C GLY A 104 -12.44 -21.86 14.14
N LEU A 105 -12.48 -22.69 13.09
CA LEU A 105 -12.59 -22.23 11.70
C LEU A 105 -13.89 -21.46 11.47
N VAL A 106 -15.02 -21.96 11.97
CA VAL A 106 -16.30 -21.24 11.87
C VAL A 106 -16.19 -19.88 12.55
N TYR A 107 -15.61 -19.80 13.76
CA TYR A 107 -15.40 -18.50 14.41
C TYR A 107 -14.58 -17.53 13.55
N THR A 108 -13.45 -17.98 12.98
CA THR A 108 -12.61 -17.13 12.13
C THR A 108 -13.30 -16.71 10.84
N ASP A 109 -14.13 -17.56 10.23
CA ASP A 109 -14.94 -17.19 9.06
C ASP A 109 -15.99 -16.11 9.41
N LEU A 110 -16.53 -16.14 10.64
CA LEU A 110 -17.45 -15.09 11.09
C LEU A 110 -16.73 -13.79 11.46
N LEU A 111 -15.51 -13.90 12.00
CA LEU A 111 -14.64 -12.75 12.24
C LEU A 111 -14.26 -12.06 10.93
N GLU A 112 -14.00 -12.83 9.87
CA GLU A 112 -13.80 -12.33 8.51
C GLU A 112 -14.97 -11.46 8.05
N LEU A 113 -16.18 -12.02 8.08
CA LEU A 113 -17.41 -11.32 7.69
C LEU A 113 -17.69 -10.09 8.55
N GLU A 114 -17.24 -10.09 9.81
CA GLU A 114 -17.32 -8.93 10.69
C GLU A 114 -16.35 -7.83 10.25
N LEU A 115 -15.09 -8.18 9.97
CA LEU A 115 -14.08 -7.25 9.49
C LEU A 115 -14.46 -6.66 8.14
N GLU A 116 -15.07 -7.43 7.25
CA GLU A 116 -15.56 -6.97 5.95
C GLU A 116 -16.83 -6.11 6.04
N GLY A 117 -17.42 -5.95 7.22
CA GLY A 117 -18.66 -5.21 7.42
C GLY A 117 -19.90 -5.88 6.79
N ALA A 118 -19.75 -7.10 6.25
CA ALA A 118 -20.81 -7.87 5.61
C ALA A 118 -21.96 -8.16 6.59
N ALA A 119 -21.64 -8.40 7.86
CA ALA A 119 -22.63 -8.61 8.92
C ALA A 119 -23.57 -7.41 9.15
N ALA A 120 -23.11 -6.19 8.86
CA ALA A 120 -23.89 -4.96 8.99
C ALA A 120 -24.56 -4.52 7.67
N GLY A 121 -24.45 -5.34 6.60
CA GLY A 121 -24.87 -4.95 5.25
C GLY A 121 -24.06 -3.78 4.68
N LEU A 122 -22.88 -3.52 5.25
CA LEU A 122 -21.98 -2.46 4.82
C LEU A 122 -20.97 -3.01 3.81
N ILE A 123 -20.44 -2.11 2.98
CA ILE A 123 -19.34 -2.42 2.07
C ILE A 123 -18.06 -2.03 2.79
N GLY A 124 -17.53 -2.93 3.62
CA GLY A 124 -16.27 -2.76 4.35
C GLY A 124 -16.36 -2.09 5.73
N THR A 125 -15.42 -2.41 6.62
CA THR A 125 -15.28 -1.77 7.94
C THR A 125 -14.28 -0.61 7.88
N GLN A 126 -14.67 0.53 8.45
CA GLN A 126 -13.80 1.70 8.53
C GLN A 126 -12.82 1.56 9.71
N VAL A 127 -11.53 1.69 9.41
CA VAL A 127 -10.42 1.67 10.35
C VAL A 127 -9.57 2.92 10.11
N GLY A 128 -9.79 3.95 10.93
CA GLY A 128 -9.13 5.23 10.76
C GLY A 128 -9.43 5.84 9.38
N TYR A 129 -8.39 6.00 8.54
CA TYR A 129 -8.52 6.50 7.16
C TYR A 129 -8.73 5.40 6.11
N PHE A 130 -8.59 4.14 6.51
CA PHE A 130 -8.65 2.97 5.65
C PHE A 130 -10.01 2.28 5.78
N ARG A 131 -10.52 1.73 4.68
CA ARG A 131 -11.70 0.86 4.69
C ARG A 131 -11.26 -0.53 4.25
N LEU A 132 -11.44 -1.48 5.15
CA LEU A 132 -11.18 -2.88 4.93
C LEU A 132 -12.33 -3.44 4.07
N SER A 133 -12.03 -3.89 2.85
CA SER A 133 -13.02 -4.47 1.93
C SER A 133 -13.01 -5.98 1.89
N ARG A 134 -11.85 -6.59 2.16
CA ARG A 134 -11.68 -8.03 2.25
C ARG A 134 -10.79 -8.38 3.43
N ALA A 135 -11.11 -9.46 4.11
CA ALA A 135 -10.23 -10.11 5.06
C ALA A 135 -10.13 -11.59 4.68
N ASP A 136 -9.00 -12.22 4.92
CA ASP A 136 -8.86 -13.66 4.79
C ASP A 136 -7.89 -14.12 5.88
N LEU A 137 -8.05 -15.34 6.40
CA LEU A 137 -7.00 -15.97 7.20
C LEU A 137 -5.69 -15.97 6.40
N PHE A 138 -4.55 -15.80 7.10
CA PHE A 138 -3.23 -15.77 6.47
C PHE A 138 -2.86 -17.14 5.85
N GLU A 139 -3.35 -17.43 4.64
CA GLU A 139 -3.09 -18.67 3.90
C GLU A 139 -2.44 -18.38 2.53
N GLU A 140 -1.11 -18.28 2.46
CA GLU A 140 -0.42 -18.52 1.19
C GLU A 140 0.82 -19.43 1.34
N ALA A 141 0.88 -20.40 0.42
CA ALA A 141 1.96 -21.35 0.13
C ALA A 141 2.31 -22.40 1.22
N GLY A 142 1.72 -23.60 1.07
CA GLY A 142 2.27 -24.88 1.53
C GLY A 142 1.93 -25.33 2.95
N GLU A 143 0.90 -26.20 3.03
CA GLU A 143 0.44 -27.12 4.10
C GLU A 143 0.10 -26.59 5.51
N GLY A 144 -1.17 -26.84 5.92
CA GLY A 144 -1.62 -26.91 7.33
C GLY A 144 -2.72 -25.91 7.75
N SER A 145 -3.96 -26.14 7.28
CA SER A 145 -5.18 -25.36 7.56
C SER A 145 -5.38 -24.98 9.03
N PHE A 146 -5.79 -23.74 9.28
CA PHE A 146 -6.17 -23.19 10.59
C PHE A 146 -5.05 -22.98 11.62
N GLU A 147 -4.26 -23.99 11.99
CA GLU A 147 -3.25 -23.90 13.08
C GLU A 147 -1.99 -23.10 12.70
N ARG A 148 -1.78 -22.79 11.42
CA ARG A 148 -0.71 -21.84 11.01
C ARG A 148 -1.10 -20.39 11.29
N SER A 149 -2.39 -20.08 11.13
CA SER A 149 -2.94 -18.72 11.21
C SER A 149 -3.54 -18.44 12.59
N THR A 150 -3.79 -19.48 13.37
CA THR A 150 -4.25 -19.41 14.75
C THR A 150 -3.36 -20.24 15.66
N THR A 151 -3.19 -19.81 16.91
CA THR A 151 -2.55 -20.62 17.94
C THR A 151 -3.36 -20.54 19.23
N GLY A 152 -3.41 -21.63 19.99
CA GLY A 152 -4.10 -21.66 21.27
C GLY A 152 -5.64 -21.72 21.17
N ILE A 153 -6.22 -21.96 19.99
CA ILE A 153 -7.65 -22.21 19.79
C ILE A 153 -7.91 -23.72 19.65
N ALA A 154 -7.37 -24.35 18.61
CA ALA A 154 -7.55 -25.78 18.37
C ALA A 154 -7.01 -26.63 19.53
N GLY A 155 -7.81 -27.61 19.97
CA GLY A 155 -7.51 -28.52 21.06
C GLY A 155 -7.47 -27.87 22.45
N SER A 156 -7.99 -26.65 22.60
CA SER A 156 -7.95 -25.91 23.87
C SER A 156 -9.28 -25.94 24.61
N ASP A 157 -9.20 -25.95 25.94
CA ASP A 157 -10.35 -25.88 26.84
C ASP A 157 -10.37 -24.55 27.63
N ALA A 158 -11.39 -24.37 28.48
CA ALA A 158 -11.54 -23.18 29.31
C ALA A 158 -10.43 -22.97 30.36
N ASN A 159 -9.56 -23.96 30.61
CA ASN A 159 -8.49 -23.91 31.60
C ASN A 159 -7.10 -23.85 30.97
N THR A 160 -7.01 -23.93 29.64
CA THR A 160 -5.77 -23.86 28.90
C THR A 160 -5.10 -22.50 29.16
N THR A 161 -3.83 -22.52 29.56
CA THR A 161 -3.09 -21.33 30.01
C THR A 161 -2.21 -20.69 28.93
N GLY A 162 -2.17 -21.25 27.73
CA GLY A 162 -1.40 -20.70 26.61
C GLY A 162 -2.03 -19.42 26.07
N ASP A 163 -1.23 -18.60 25.38
CA ASP A 163 -1.72 -17.44 24.66
C ASP A 163 -2.62 -17.86 23.49
N VAL A 164 -3.52 -16.97 23.07
CA VAL A 164 -4.31 -17.15 21.84
C VAL A 164 -3.79 -16.15 20.81
N GLN A 165 -3.48 -16.63 19.61
CA GLN A 165 -3.10 -15.77 18.50
C GLN A 165 -3.97 -16.03 17.28
N ILE A 166 -4.34 -14.98 16.56
CA ILE A 166 -5.10 -15.04 15.30
C ILE A 166 -4.44 -14.07 14.31
N ARG A 167 -4.24 -14.49 13.06
CA ARG A 167 -3.56 -13.72 12.00
C ARG A 167 -4.39 -13.69 10.73
N PHE A 168 -4.68 -12.48 10.25
CA PHE A 168 -5.43 -12.24 9.04
C PHE A 168 -4.64 -11.38 8.06
N LEU A 169 -4.86 -11.63 6.78
CA LEU A 169 -4.60 -10.73 5.67
C LEU A 169 -5.83 -9.86 5.48
N PHE A 170 -5.63 -8.61 5.10
CA PHE A 170 -6.74 -7.77 4.65
C PHE A 170 -6.37 -6.96 3.43
N ASP A 171 -7.38 -6.58 2.65
CA ASP A 171 -7.27 -5.62 1.57
C ASP A 171 -8.29 -4.49 1.72
N GLY A 172 -8.05 -3.39 1.00
CA GLY A 172 -8.91 -2.23 1.06
C GLY A 172 -8.31 -0.98 0.47
N GLY A 173 -8.88 0.16 0.84
CA GLY A 173 -8.41 1.45 0.37
C GLY A 173 -8.82 2.64 1.22
N SER A 174 -8.20 3.80 0.95
CA SER A 174 -8.56 5.05 1.62
C SER A 174 -9.93 5.54 1.17
N THR A 175 -10.78 5.93 2.11
CA THR A 175 -12.11 6.51 1.82
C THR A 175 -12.15 8.02 2.00
N VAL A 176 -11.13 8.59 2.64
CA VAL A 176 -11.02 10.02 2.95
C VAL A 176 -9.80 10.60 2.22
N SER A 177 -9.92 11.84 1.76
CA SER A 177 -8.83 12.56 1.08
C SER A 177 -8.03 13.48 2.00
N ASP A 178 -8.66 14.05 3.01
CA ASP A 178 -8.01 14.88 4.03
C ASP A 178 -8.84 14.84 5.32
N ALA A 179 -8.27 14.29 6.40
CA ALA A 179 -8.96 14.16 7.69
C ALA A 179 -7.99 14.03 8.86
N PHE A 180 -8.43 14.47 10.04
CA PHE A 180 -7.84 14.02 11.30
C PHE A 180 -8.36 12.63 11.62
N VAL A 181 -7.43 11.73 11.92
CA VAL A 181 -7.68 10.31 12.11
C VAL A 181 -7.12 9.92 13.46
N ALA A 182 -7.94 9.23 14.27
CA ALA A 182 -7.48 8.61 15.49
C ALA A 182 -6.51 7.47 15.15
N LEU A 183 -5.32 7.49 15.75
CA LEU A 183 -4.35 6.42 15.64
C LEU A 183 -4.74 5.14 16.40
N PRO A 184 -5.30 5.20 17.63
CA PRO A 184 -5.74 3.99 18.31
C PRO A 184 -7.01 3.44 17.63
N THR A 185 -6.92 2.23 17.09
CA THR A 185 -8.02 1.59 16.38
C THR A 185 -8.75 0.60 17.28
N GLN A 186 -9.87 1.05 17.85
CA GLN A 186 -10.72 0.16 18.65
C GLN A 186 -11.48 -0.86 17.80
N ALA A 187 -11.66 -0.60 16.49
CA ALA A 187 -12.40 -1.47 15.59
C ALA A 187 -11.85 -2.91 15.56
N TYR A 188 -10.53 -3.10 15.53
CA TYR A 188 -9.93 -4.44 15.56
C TYR A 188 -10.13 -5.17 16.88
N ALA A 189 -10.05 -4.46 18.00
CA ALA A 189 -10.28 -5.06 19.31
C ALA A 189 -11.75 -5.48 19.47
N ASN A 190 -12.68 -4.62 19.04
CA ASN A 190 -14.10 -4.92 19.11
C ASN A 190 -14.53 -6.01 18.10
N ALA A 191 -13.88 -6.13 16.94
CA ALA A 191 -14.23 -7.14 15.94
C ALA A 191 -14.18 -8.58 16.49
N LEU A 192 -13.18 -8.89 17.34
CA LEU A 192 -13.07 -10.19 18.01
C LEU A 192 -14.31 -10.53 18.84
N GLU A 193 -14.92 -9.52 19.45
CA GLU A 193 -15.99 -9.65 20.43
C GLU A 193 -17.38 -9.43 19.81
N ASN A 194 -17.47 -8.63 18.75
CA ASN A 194 -18.72 -8.30 18.06
C ASN A 194 -19.45 -9.54 17.53
N VAL A 195 -18.72 -10.61 17.20
CA VAL A 195 -19.28 -11.91 16.79
C VAL A 195 -20.24 -12.48 17.84
N PHE A 196 -19.99 -12.22 19.13
CA PHE A 196 -20.82 -12.66 20.25
C PHE A 196 -21.94 -11.66 20.63
N SER A 197 -22.08 -10.56 19.89
CA SER A 197 -23.12 -9.56 20.18
C SER A 197 -24.50 -10.16 19.95
N PHE A 198 -25.41 -9.84 20.87
CA PHE A 198 -26.81 -10.22 20.80
C PHE A 198 -27.68 -8.99 20.47
N HIS A 199 -28.55 -9.14 19.49
CA HIS A 199 -29.58 -8.19 19.11
C HIS A 199 -30.79 -8.94 18.59
N ASP A 200 -31.93 -8.82 19.27
CA ASP A 200 -33.19 -9.41 18.82
C ASP A 200 -34.28 -8.34 18.81
N ALA A 201 -34.98 -8.20 17.69
CA ALA A 201 -35.96 -7.14 17.50
C ALA A 201 -37.26 -7.66 16.90
N GLN A 202 -38.36 -7.18 17.46
CA GLN A 202 -39.70 -7.50 17.01
C GLN A 202 -39.95 -7.02 15.57
N SER A 203 -40.54 -7.89 14.73
CA SER A 203 -41.01 -7.49 13.40
C SER A 203 -41.92 -6.25 13.47
N PRO A 204 -41.72 -5.24 12.61
CA PRO A 204 -42.63 -4.09 12.50
C PRO A 204 -44.08 -4.47 12.23
N THR A 205 -44.31 -5.67 11.65
CA THR A 205 -45.63 -6.19 11.30
C THR A 205 -46.20 -7.17 12.32
N LEU A 206 -45.45 -7.50 13.39
CA LEU A 206 -45.80 -8.56 14.34
C LEU A 206 -46.17 -9.87 13.61
N ASN A 207 -45.33 -10.27 12.64
CA ASN A 207 -45.46 -11.51 11.89
C ASN A 207 -44.51 -12.58 12.48
N PRO A 208 -45.00 -13.78 12.85
CA PRO A 208 -44.19 -14.78 13.55
C PRO A 208 -43.20 -15.50 12.64
N VAL A 209 -43.29 -15.27 11.33
CA VAL A 209 -42.51 -15.98 10.30
C VAL A 209 -41.55 -15.04 9.56
N ALA A 210 -41.28 -13.85 10.10
CA ALA A 210 -40.39 -12.89 9.45
C ALA A 210 -38.91 -13.35 9.47
N PRO A 211 -38.11 -13.02 8.43
CA PRO A 211 -36.67 -13.30 8.42
C PRO A 211 -35.95 -12.56 9.55
N TYR A 212 -35.00 -13.23 10.21
CA TYR A 212 -34.13 -12.63 11.24
C TYR A 212 -33.36 -11.41 10.67
N PRO A 213 -33.12 -10.32 11.44
CA PRO A 213 -33.37 -10.10 12.87
C PRO A 213 -34.80 -9.67 13.24
N LEU A 214 -35.80 -9.96 12.41
CA LEU A 214 -37.19 -9.53 12.61
C LEU A 214 -38.11 -10.67 13.10
N ALA A 215 -37.56 -11.77 13.62
CA ALA A 215 -38.37 -12.86 14.17
C ALA A 215 -38.94 -12.48 15.56
N TRP A 216 -40.08 -13.06 15.91
CA TRP A 216 -40.91 -12.62 17.02
C TRP A 216 -40.27 -12.90 18.40
N PRO A 217 -40.08 -11.90 19.30
CA PRO A 217 -39.37 -12.12 20.56
C PRO A 217 -40.24 -12.65 21.71
N PHE A 218 -41.57 -12.69 21.64
CA PHE A 218 -42.46 -13.21 22.70
C PHE A 218 -43.40 -14.35 22.27
N THR A 219 -43.61 -15.35 23.12
CA THR A 219 -44.66 -16.36 22.90
C THR A 219 -46.03 -15.74 23.17
N LEU A 220 -46.89 -15.64 22.15
CA LEU A 220 -48.27 -15.19 22.34
C LEU A 220 -49.12 -16.25 23.03
N ALA A 221 -49.82 -15.85 24.10
CA ALA A 221 -50.85 -16.63 24.74
C ALA A 221 -52.01 -15.71 25.17
N PRO A 222 -53.28 -16.13 25.04
CA PRO A 222 -54.40 -15.35 25.54
C PRO A 222 -54.21 -14.96 27.01
N PRO A 223 -54.57 -13.72 27.42
CA PRO A 223 -55.31 -12.71 26.65
C PRO A 223 -54.45 -11.82 25.76
N TRP A 224 -53.12 -12.01 25.73
CA TRP A 224 -52.26 -11.26 24.82
C TRP A 224 -52.49 -11.69 23.37
N HIS A 225 -52.81 -10.73 22.52
CA HIS A 225 -53.02 -10.95 21.09
C HIS A 225 -52.57 -9.72 20.30
N ARG A 226 -52.49 -9.88 18.98
CA ARG A 226 -52.10 -8.82 18.06
C ARG A 226 -53.34 -8.02 17.65
N VAL A 227 -53.24 -6.70 17.76
CA VAL A 227 -54.27 -5.74 17.34
C VAL A 227 -53.68 -4.65 16.45
N LEU A 228 -54.55 -3.90 15.77
CA LEU A 228 -54.17 -2.67 15.07
C LEU A 228 -54.58 -1.47 15.94
N ALA A 229 -53.61 -0.89 16.65
CA ALA A 229 -53.84 0.25 17.54
C ALA A 229 -53.28 1.52 16.89
N PHE A 230 -54.14 2.53 16.69
CA PHE A 230 -53.75 3.83 16.11
C PHE A 230 -53.02 3.73 14.76
N GLY A 231 -53.45 2.79 13.91
CA GLY A 231 -52.84 2.55 12.60
C GLY A 231 -51.62 1.65 12.61
N GLU A 232 -51.24 1.11 13.77
CA GLU A 232 -49.98 0.38 13.97
C GLU A 232 -50.21 -0.99 14.62
N PRO A 233 -49.53 -2.06 14.16
CA PRO A 233 -49.59 -3.36 14.81
C PRO A 233 -49.03 -3.29 16.24
N ALA A 234 -49.80 -3.75 17.21
CA ALA A 234 -49.41 -3.77 18.62
C ALA A 234 -49.85 -5.07 19.32
N LEU A 235 -49.17 -5.38 20.42
CA LEU A 235 -49.55 -6.39 21.40
C LEU A 235 -50.45 -5.78 22.45
N TRP A 236 -51.54 -6.46 22.78
CA TRP A 236 -52.52 -5.98 23.75
C TRP A 236 -53.12 -7.14 24.54
N ALA A 237 -53.34 -6.91 25.84
CA ALA A 237 -53.95 -7.85 26.79
C ALA A 237 -55.35 -7.37 27.22
N GLY A 238 -56.25 -7.22 26.26
CA GLY A 238 -57.65 -6.85 26.53
C GLY A 238 -58.63 -7.68 25.72
N ASN A 239 -59.88 -7.23 25.69
CA ASN A 239 -60.98 -7.92 25.01
C ASN A 239 -61.46 -7.09 23.82
N ASP A 240 -61.28 -7.60 22.59
CA ASP A 240 -61.68 -6.95 21.34
C ASP A 240 -63.16 -6.57 21.30
N THR A 241 -64.01 -7.29 22.03
CA THR A 241 -65.46 -7.04 22.04
C THR A 241 -65.81 -5.83 22.89
N THR A 242 -65.12 -5.63 24.01
CA THR A 242 -65.39 -4.53 24.96
C THR A 242 -64.48 -3.33 24.73
N GLY A 243 -63.33 -3.52 24.07
CA GLY A 243 -62.29 -2.50 23.91
C GLY A 243 -61.51 -2.21 25.19
N LEU A 244 -61.70 -3.01 26.24
CA LEU A 244 -61.10 -2.83 27.57
C LEU A 244 -60.50 -4.14 28.08
N TYR A 245 -59.61 -4.07 29.08
CA TYR A 245 -59.22 -5.27 29.83
C TYR A 245 -60.29 -5.62 30.88
N GLU A 246 -60.30 -6.87 31.36
CA GLU A 246 -61.25 -7.35 32.37
C GLU A 246 -60.70 -7.18 33.80
N ASN A 247 -61.57 -7.09 34.80
CA ASN A 247 -61.14 -7.13 36.22
C ASN A 247 -60.52 -8.50 36.57
N ASN A 248 -59.61 -8.51 37.53
CA ASN A 248 -58.88 -9.71 37.99
C ASN A 248 -58.09 -10.40 36.87
N THR A 249 -57.62 -9.63 35.90
CA THR A 249 -56.80 -10.15 34.80
C THR A 249 -55.35 -10.29 35.27
N GLN A 250 -54.78 -11.48 35.08
CA GLN A 250 -53.34 -11.70 35.14
C GLN A 250 -52.88 -12.27 33.81
N ALA A 251 -52.10 -11.49 33.07
CA ALA A 251 -51.71 -11.81 31.70
C ALA A 251 -50.22 -11.61 31.50
N SER A 252 -49.50 -12.70 31.25
CA SER A 252 -48.06 -12.65 30.99
C SER A 252 -47.68 -13.22 29.63
N ILE A 253 -46.77 -12.56 28.92
CA ILE A 253 -46.10 -13.09 27.72
C ILE A 253 -44.59 -13.10 27.93
N VAL A 254 -43.94 -14.21 27.59
CA VAL A 254 -42.51 -14.46 27.88
C VAL A 254 -41.68 -14.35 26.61
N ALA A 255 -40.48 -13.81 26.74
CA ALA A 255 -39.53 -13.63 25.65
C ALA A 255 -38.84 -14.93 25.23
N TYR A 256 -38.32 -14.94 24.00
CA TYR A 256 -37.93 -16.14 23.32
C TYR A 256 -36.80 -15.91 22.28
N ALA A 257 -35.65 -16.54 22.49
CA ALA A 257 -34.48 -16.41 21.60
C ALA A 257 -34.15 -17.68 20.76
N ASP A 258 -34.73 -18.83 21.11
CA ASP A 258 -34.54 -20.18 20.52
C ASP A 258 -33.11 -20.77 20.39
N PRO A 259 -32.90 -22.03 20.83
CA PRO A 259 -32.36 -22.97 19.84
C PRO A 259 -33.27 -24.11 19.36
N VAL A 260 -34.06 -24.80 20.20
CA VAL A 260 -35.33 -25.44 19.75
C VAL A 260 -36.44 -25.42 20.84
N LEU A 261 -36.74 -24.27 21.47
CA LEU A 261 -37.89 -24.03 22.38
C LEU A 261 -37.70 -24.10 23.91
N GLY A 262 -36.46 -23.88 24.38
CA GLY A 262 -36.15 -23.67 25.81
C GLY A 262 -36.08 -22.22 26.33
N ALA A 263 -36.36 -21.22 25.48
CA ALA A 263 -36.71 -19.83 25.81
C ALA A 263 -35.80 -19.06 26.80
N SER A 264 -34.51 -18.82 26.54
CA SER A 264 -33.74 -17.83 27.32
C SER A 264 -32.85 -16.98 26.42
N LEU A 265 -32.77 -15.70 26.75
CA LEU A 265 -31.82 -14.74 26.19
C LEU A 265 -30.47 -15.01 26.84
N ASP A 266 -29.44 -15.27 26.05
CA ASP A 266 -28.11 -15.59 26.55
C ASP A 266 -27.25 -14.34 26.60
N LEU A 267 -27.17 -13.71 27.79
CA LEU A 267 -26.41 -12.48 28.03
C LEU A 267 -24.99 -12.78 28.54
N ARG A 268 -24.55 -14.06 28.52
CA ARG A 268 -23.24 -14.47 29.04
C ARG A 268 -22.06 -13.83 28.31
N PHE A 269 -22.25 -13.46 27.05
CA PHE A 269 -21.21 -12.86 26.21
C PHE A 269 -21.27 -11.34 26.17
N ALA A 270 -22.35 -10.75 26.65
CA ALA A 270 -22.57 -9.31 26.56
C ALA A 270 -21.61 -8.55 27.48
N THR A 271 -21.35 -7.29 27.13
CA THR A 271 -20.65 -6.34 28.02
C THR A 271 -21.60 -5.37 28.70
N THR A 272 -22.67 -5.01 27.98
CA THR A 272 -23.81 -4.24 28.47
C THR A 272 -25.07 -4.84 27.90
N ALA A 273 -26.22 -4.62 28.53
CA ALA A 273 -27.49 -5.11 28.02
C ALA A 273 -28.63 -4.15 28.37
N TRP A 274 -29.58 -3.97 27.45
CA TRP A 274 -30.80 -3.21 27.69
C TRP A 274 -31.95 -3.67 26.78
N VAL A 275 -33.16 -3.31 27.15
CA VAL A 275 -34.38 -3.60 26.38
C VAL A 275 -35.13 -2.32 26.08
N GLU A 276 -35.58 -2.17 24.84
CA GLU A 276 -36.37 -1.05 24.37
C GLU A 276 -37.71 -1.51 23.80
N PHE A 277 -38.75 -0.69 23.96
CA PHE A 277 -40.04 -0.92 23.32
C PHE A 277 -40.86 0.36 23.30
N ASP A 278 -41.82 0.44 22.39
CA ASP A 278 -42.78 1.52 22.32
C ASP A 278 -44.09 1.10 22.97
N TYR A 279 -44.70 2.00 23.74
CA TYR A 279 -45.99 1.75 24.35
C TYR A 279 -46.90 2.97 24.34
N THR A 280 -48.20 2.72 24.31
CA THR A 280 -49.24 3.73 24.54
C THR A 280 -50.39 3.11 25.28
N GLY A 281 -50.97 3.80 26.27
CA GLY A 281 -52.01 3.20 27.08
C GLY A 281 -52.19 3.82 28.44
N ARG A 282 -53.21 3.35 29.15
CA ARG A 282 -53.51 3.78 30.52
C ARG A 282 -54.27 2.69 31.26
N THR A 283 -54.15 2.74 32.57
CA THR A 283 -54.74 1.79 33.51
C THR A 283 -55.63 2.50 34.52
N ALA A 284 -56.63 1.78 35.04
CA ALA A 284 -57.35 2.19 36.23
C ALA A 284 -56.40 2.19 37.45
N SER A 285 -56.79 2.92 38.50
CA SER A 285 -56.00 2.99 39.72
C SER A 285 -55.92 1.61 40.38
N GLY A 286 -54.71 1.07 40.55
CA GLY A 286 -54.47 -0.27 41.11
C GLY A 286 -53.90 -1.25 40.09
N ASP A 287 -54.03 -0.93 38.79
CA ASP A 287 -53.66 -1.81 37.69
C ASP A 287 -52.33 -1.40 37.06
N SER A 288 -51.54 -2.36 36.58
CA SER A 288 -50.22 -2.07 36.02
C SER A 288 -49.78 -3.06 34.95
N LEU A 289 -49.00 -2.56 33.99
CA LEU A 289 -48.15 -3.36 33.11
C LEU A 289 -46.70 -3.23 33.58
N ARG A 290 -46.03 -4.36 33.79
CA ARG A 290 -44.62 -4.42 34.20
C ARG A 290 -43.82 -5.24 33.20
N LEU A 291 -42.57 -4.84 32.97
CA LEU A 291 -41.58 -5.69 32.34
C LEU A 291 -40.77 -6.36 33.45
N GLU A 292 -40.73 -7.68 33.44
CA GLU A 292 -40.07 -8.46 34.48
C GLU A 292 -39.00 -9.36 33.86
N VAL A 293 -37.96 -9.66 34.65
CA VAL A 293 -36.83 -10.51 34.27
C VAL A 293 -36.65 -11.64 35.27
N ALA A 294 -36.26 -12.82 34.78
CA ALA A 294 -35.91 -13.97 35.61
C ALA A 294 -34.62 -14.63 35.08
N GLY A 295 -33.70 -14.97 35.96
CA GLY A 295 -32.43 -15.64 35.65
C GLY A 295 -32.46 -17.17 35.81
N GLU A 296 -31.40 -17.82 35.37
CA GLU A 296 -31.12 -19.24 35.62
C GLU A 296 -30.85 -19.54 37.11
N PRO A 297 -31.01 -20.79 37.58
CA PRO A 297 -31.35 -22.01 36.82
C PRO A 297 -32.86 -22.29 36.71
N GLY A 298 -33.71 -21.58 37.47
CA GLY A 298 -35.14 -21.90 37.60
C GLY A 298 -36.09 -21.06 36.77
N PHE A 299 -35.69 -19.84 36.36
CA PHE A 299 -36.57 -18.86 35.72
C PHE A 299 -37.92 -18.63 36.45
N SER A 300 -37.92 -18.84 37.77
CA SER A 300 -39.12 -18.77 38.62
C SER A 300 -39.25 -17.43 39.33
N ASP A 301 -38.13 -16.75 39.58
CA ASP A 301 -38.06 -15.56 40.42
C ASP A 301 -38.05 -14.32 39.53
N TRP A 302 -39.25 -13.76 39.33
CA TRP A 302 -39.46 -12.62 38.44
C TRP A 302 -39.28 -11.30 39.18
N THR A 303 -38.33 -10.49 38.70
CA THR A 303 -38.04 -9.17 39.23
C THR A 303 -38.52 -8.11 38.25
N ALA A 304 -39.29 -7.13 38.71
CA ALA A 304 -39.75 -6.02 37.88
C ALA A 304 -38.61 -5.03 37.60
N LEU A 305 -38.42 -4.71 36.32
CA LEU A 305 -37.47 -3.69 35.88
C LEU A 305 -38.04 -2.30 36.17
N SER A 306 -37.15 -1.36 36.53
CA SER A 306 -37.54 0.02 36.79
C SER A 306 -37.52 0.87 35.53
N TYR A 307 -38.59 1.63 35.31
CA TYR A 307 -38.66 2.71 34.32
C TYR A 307 -39.15 3.99 34.98
N ALA A 308 -38.45 5.11 34.78
CA ALA A 308 -38.76 6.38 35.43
C ALA A 308 -38.94 6.30 36.96
N ASN A 309 -38.09 5.50 37.65
CA ASN A 309 -38.14 5.22 39.09
C ASN A 309 -39.41 4.49 39.58
N GLN A 310 -40.12 3.80 38.68
CA GLN A 310 -41.33 3.01 38.99
C GLN A 310 -41.22 1.63 38.34
N THR A 311 -41.90 0.62 38.90
CA THR A 311 -41.91 -0.75 38.36
C THR A 311 -43.05 -1.01 37.35
N GLY A 312 -44.04 -0.12 37.32
CA GLY A 312 -45.15 -0.16 36.36
C GLY A 312 -45.00 0.95 35.33
N LEU A 313 -45.48 0.70 34.11
CA LEU A 313 -45.48 1.71 33.06
C LEU A 313 -46.45 2.86 33.39
N PRO A 314 -46.01 4.13 33.27
CA PRO A 314 -46.89 5.27 33.49
C PRO A 314 -47.86 5.43 32.32
N SER A 315 -49.08 5.84 32.61
CA SER A 315 -50.09 6.15 31.59
C SER A 315 -49.64 7.24 30.62
N THR A 316 -49.97 7.08 29.35
CA THR A 316 -49.69 8.04 28.29
C THR A 316 -50.99 8.57 27.68
N GLN A 317 -50.90 9.62 26.87
CA GLN A 317 -52.03 10.06 26.06
C GLN A 317 -52.27 9.04 24.94
N MET A 318 -53.54 8.66 24.74
CA MET A 318 -53.91 7.66 23.74
C MET A 318 -53.47 8.07 22.34
N GLY A 319 -52.81 7.14 21.64
CA GLY A 319 -52.26 7.35 20.30
C GLY A 319 -50.90 8.04 20.27
N ILE A 320 -50.39 8.52 21.41
CA ILE A 320 -49.01 8.99 21.54
C ILE A 320 -48.15 7.83 22.05
N TRP A 321 -47.24 7.36 21.19
CA TRP A 321 -46.27 6.32 21.50
C TRP A 321 -45.08 6.88 22.27
N VAL A 322 -44.74 6.25 23.38
CA VAL A 322 -43.57 6.58 24.21
C VAL A 322 -42.59 5.41 24.13
N ARG A 323 -41.30 5.71 23.93
CA ARG A 323 -40.22 4.71 23.98
C ARG A 323 -39.77 4.49 25.41
N ALA A 324 -39.92 3.28 25.91
CA ALA A 324 -39.30 2.81 27.14
C ALA A 324 -37.94 2.18 26.84
N SER A 325 -36.95 2.46 27.67
CA SER A 325 -35.64 1.81 27.67
C SER A 325 -35.30 1.45 29.12
N MET A 326 -34.99 0.17 29.36
CA MET A 326 -34.71 -0.38 30.69
C MET A 326 -33.38 -1.14 30.66
N ASP A 327 -32.57 -0.93 31.71
CA ASP A 327 -31.24 -1.53 31.83
C ASP A 327 -31.32 -3.01 32.26
N LEU A 328 -30.53 -3.86 31.59
CA LEU A 328 -30.35 -5.28 31.90
C LEU A 328 -28.91 -5.60 32.30
N SER A 329 -28.05 -4.59 32.47
CA SER A 329 -26.61 -4.79 32.73
C SER A 329 -26.32 -5.58 34.01
N ALA A 330 -27.23 -5.55 34.99
CA ALA A 330 -27.13 -6.37 36.21
C ALA A 330 -27.22 -7.89 35.95
N TYR A 331 -27.70 -8.30 34.77
CA TYR A 331 -27.87 -9.69 34.36
C TYR A 331 -26.88 -10.10 33.25
N VAL A 332 -25.89 -9.26 32.95
CA VAL A 332 -24.76 -9.63 32.08
C VAL A 332 -23.99 -10.78 32.72
N GLY A 333 -23.60 -11.78 31.93
CA GLY A 333 -22.99 -13.01 32.46
C GLY A 333 -24.00 -14.11 32.78
N GLU A 334 -25.30 -13.85 32.65
CA GLU A 334 -26.37 -14.82 32.92
C GLU A 334 -27.23 -15.10 31.68
N ARG A 335 -28.07 -16.13 31.78
CA ARG A 335 -29.16 -16.38 30.84
C ARG A 335 -30.46 -15.95 31.49
N VAL A 336 -31.28 -15.19 30.77
CA VAL A 336 -32.48 -14.57 31.32
C VAL A 336 -33.72 -14.80 30.47
N ARG A 337 -34.88 -14.64 31.09
CA ARG A 337 -36.18 -14.50 30.42
C ARG A 337 -36.75 -13.14 30.73
N LEU A 338 -37.36 -12.50 29.74
CA LEU A 338 -38.16 -11.30 29.94
C LEU A 338 -39.64 -11.66 29.85
N ARG A 339 -40.51 -10.96 30.58
CA ARG A 339 -41.95 -11.06 30.37
C ARG A 339 -42.66 -9.73 30.56
N PHE A 340 -43.64 -9.45 29.72
CA PHE A 340 -44.63 -8.43 30.03
C PHE A 340 -45.70 -9.05 30.92
N ASN A 341 -45.93 -8.48 32.10
CA ASN A 341 -46.91 -8.94 33.08
C ASN A 341 -47.94 -7.83 33.32
N PHE A 342 -49.17 -8.03 32.83
CA PHE A 342 -50.30 -7.16 33.08
C PHE A 342 -51.16 -7.71 34.21
N THR A 343 -51.47 -6.88 35.20
CA THR A 343 -52.31 -7.24 36.35
C THR A 343 -53.39 -6.18 36.57
N SER A 344 -54.64 -6.61 36.70
CA SER A 344 -55.77 -5.78 37.16
C SER A 344 -56.42 -6.30 38.44
N ASP A 345 -56.96 -5.38 39.23
CA ASP A 345 -57.66 -5.68 40.48
C ASP A 345 -59.15 -6.01 40.26
N ALA A 346 -59.93 -6.09 41.35
CA ALA A 346 -61.34 -6.48 41.29
C ALA A 346 -62.28 -5.40 40.73
N SER A 347 -61.81 -4.16 40.51
CA SER A 347 -62.65 -3.02 40.13
C SER A 347 -61.93 -1.96 39.30
N GLY A 348 -62.46 -1.68 38.12
CA GLY A 348 -62.02 -0.56 37.29
C GLY A 348 -61.34 -1.11 36.05
N THR A 349 -61.88 -0.74 34.89
CA THR A 349 -61.33 -1.17 33.60
C THR A 349 -61.02 0.06 32.77
N ASP A 350 -59.99 -0.07 31.93
CA ASP A 350 -59.63 0.92 30.94
C ASP A 350 -59.10 0.19 29.69
N VAL A 351 -58.58 0.94 28.73
CA VAL A 351 -58.02 0.41 27.49
C VAL A 351 -56.75 -0.40 27.69
N GLY A 352 -56.06 -0.28 28.83
CA GLY A 352 -54.81 -0.98 29.08
C GLY A 352 -53.64 -0.42 28.26
N PHE A 353 -52.63 -1.25 27.98
CA PHE A 353 -51.43 -0.85 27.25
C PHE A 353 -51.26 -1.61 25.95
N TYR A 354 -50.97 -0.87 24.90
CA TYR A 354 -50.50 -1.38 23.61
C TYR A 354 -48.98 -1.31 23.58
N VAL A 355 -48.31 -2.43 23.25
CA VAL A 355 -46.85 -2.55 23.21
C VAL A 355 -46.38 -2.97 21.82
N ARG A 356 -45.31 -2.36 21.32
CA ARG A 356 -44.71 -2.71 20.02
C ARG A 356 -43.22 -2.40 19.97
N ASN A 357 -42.59 -2.75 18.85
CA ASN A 357 -41.18 -2.46 18.54
C ASN A 357 -40.24 -2.90 19.67
N VAL A 358 -40.50 -4.07 20.27
CA VAL A 358 -39.65 -4.58 21.35
C VAL A 358 -38.31 -5.02 20.78
N ALA A 359 -37.21 -4.53 21.35
CA ALA A 359 -35.85 -4.89 20.97
C ALA A 359 -34.99 -5.13 22.22
N VAL A 360 -34.18 -6.18 22.19
CA VAL A 360 -33.19 -6.48 23.22
C VAL A 360 -31.81 -6.29 22.61
N HIS A 361 -30.98 -5.52 23.28
CA HIS A 361 -29.62 -5.20 22.88
C HIS A 361 -28.66 -5.73 23.93
N ALA A 362 -27.70 -6.54 23.53
CA ALA A 362 -26.61 -6.99 24.39
C ALA A 362 -25.29 -7.05 23.60
N PRO A 363 -24.67 -5.89 23.31
CA PRO A 363 -23.41 -5.85 22.57
C PRO A 363 -22.28 -6.50 23.37
N SER A 364 -21.44 -7.26 22.68
CA SER A 364 -20.17 -7.76 23.19
C SER A 364 -19.05 -6.90 22.63
N MET A 365 -18.22 -6.36 23.52
CA MET A 365 -17.08 -5.51 23.21
C MET A 365 -15.87 -6.00 24.01
N TYR A 366 -14.67 -5.63 23.58
CA TYR A 366 -13.49 -5.98 24.39
C TYR A 366 -13.44 -5.10 25.65
N VAL A 367 -13.27 -5.72 26.82
CA VAL A 367 -13.13 -5.03 28.11
C VAL A 367 -11.82 -5.46 28.74
N GLY A 368 -10.82 -4.59 28.68
CA GLY A 368 -9.50 -4.93 29.20
C GLY A 368 -8.44 -3.95 28.73
N ARG A 369 -7.19 -4.34 28.95
CA ARG A 369 -6.01 -3.60 28.49
C ARG A 369 -5.70 -3.98 27.04
N ILE A 370 -5.53 -2.97 26.19
CA ILE A 370 -5.16 -3.08 24.78
C ILE A 370 -3.76 -2.50 24.61
N VAL A 371 -2.86 -3.28 24.03
CA VAL A 371 -1.57 -2.83 23.52
C VAL A 371 -1.68 -2.80 22.00
N HIS A 372 -1.59 -1.61 21.42
CA HIS A 372 -1.73 -1.38 19.99
C HIS A 372 -0.37 -1.09 19.37
N THR A 373 -0.08 -1.66 18.21
CA THR A 373 1.12 -1.33 17.42
C THR A 373 0.79 -1.35 15.95
N ASP A 374 1.01 -0.24 15.26
CA ASP A 374 0.72 -0.12 13.83
C ASP A 374 1.96 0.32 13.07
N ALA A 375 2.12 -0.24 11.87
CA ALA A 375 3.04 0.27 10.86
C ALA A 375 2.26 0.61 9.59
N HIS A 376 2.32 1.86 9.17
CA HIS A 376 1.71 2.32 7.93
C HIS A 376 2.79 2.59 6.90
N TYR A 377 2.91 1.75 5.88
CA TYR A 377 3.79 1.91 4.74
C TYR A 377 3.00 2.54 3.58
N LEU A 378 3.20 3.83 3.37
CA LEU A 378 2.55 4.58 2.29
C LEU A 378 3.54 4.81 1.16
N ILE A 379 3.23 4.31 -0.04
CA ILE A 379 3.99 4.58 -1.26
C ILE A 379 3.16 5.54 -2.13
N GLY A 380 3.60 6.78 -2.26
CA GLY A 380 2.84 7.81 -2.97
C GLY A 380 3.09 9.25 -2.53
N LEU A 381 2.30 10.18 -3.08
CA LEU A 381 2.36 11.63 -2.78
C LEU A 381 1.67 12.04 -1.46
N LEU A 382 1.15 11.06 -0.74
CA LEU A 382 0.39 11.23 0.48
C LEU A 382 1.30 11.62 1.64
N SER A 383 0.71 12.21 2.67
CA SER A 383 1.46 12.70 3.81
C SER A 383 0.68 12.58 5.11
N PHE A 384 1.40 12.22 6.17
CA PHE A 384 0.98 12.44 7.55
C PHE A 384 1.52 13.79 8.04
N SER A 385 0.64 14.56 8.67
CA SER A 385 0.96 15.88 9.21
C SER A 385 0.20 16.12 10.52
N ASP A 386 0.50 17.24 11.18
CA ASP A 386 -0.19 17.66 12.42
C ASP A 386 -0.33 16.54 13.46
N ILE A 387 0.74 15.78 13.70
CA ILE A 387 0.75 14.66 14.65
C ILE A 387 0.54 15.19 16.08
N ARG A 388 -0.53 14.73 16.74
CA ARG A 388 -0.92 15.10 18.11
C ARG A 388 -0.92 13.85 18.98
N ILE A 389 0.02 13.76 19.91
CA ILE A 389 0.20 12.60 20.78
C ILE A 389 0.01 12.98 22.25
N GLY A 390 -0.99 12.38 22.88
CA GLY A 390 -1.26 12.43 24.31
C GLY A 390 -0.39 11.45 25.09
N THR A 391 -0.50 10.14 24.82
CA THR A 391 0.20 9.11 25.62
C THR A 391 0.99 8.09 24.81
N GLY A 392 0.64 7.85 23.53
CA GLY A 392 1.33 6.89 22.69
C GLY A 392 2.78 7.26 22.31
N GLY A 393 3.44 6.33 21.64
CA GLY A 393 4.69 6.53 20.92
C GLY A 393 4.44 6.58 19.42
N VAL A 394 5.03 7.56 18.73
CA VAL A 394 4.93 7.68 17.27
C VAL A 394 6.31 7.93 16.68
N THR A 395 6.58 7.36 15.51
CA THR A 395 7.77 7.63 14.72
C THR A 395 7.38 7.69 13.25
N ALA A 396 7.53 8.86 12.65
CA ALA A 396 7.34 9.06 11.21
C ALA A 396 8.71 9.07 10.52
N ILE A 397 8.81 8.34 9.40
CA ILE A 397 9.97 8.27 8.53
C ILE A 397 9.55 8.65 7.11
N ARG A 398 10.17 9.68 6.54
CA ARG A 398 9.92 10.10 5.15
C ARG A 398 10.97 9.52 4.22
N THR A 399 10.52 9.10 3.05
CA THR A 399 11.38 8.60 1.98
C THR A 399 11.03 9.30 0.66
N PRO A 400 11.92 9.25 -0.35
CA PRO A 400 11.58 9.78 -1.67
C PRO A 400 10.37 9.07 -2.33
N GLY A 401 10.05 7.85 -1.91
CA GLY A 401 8.93 7.06 -2.43
C GLY A 401 7.61 7.23 -1.67
N GLY A 402 7.63 7.83 -0.48
CA GLY A 402 6.47 7.95 0.39
C GLY A 402 6.84 8.05 1.86
N GLU A 403 5.97 7.62 2.77
CA GLU A 403 6.11 7.82 4.21
C GLU A 403 5.78 6.55 4.99
N ILE A 404 6.51 6.31 6.07
CA ILE A 404 6.28 5.22 7.02
C ILE A 404 5.91 5.82 8.36
N LEU A 405 4.79 5.40 8.94
CA LEU A 405 4.36 5.81 10.28
C LEU A 405 4.30 4.59 11.19
N TYR A 406 5.10 4.60 12.25
CA TYR A 406 5.00 3.63 13.34
C TYR A 406 4.26 4.28 14.50
N TYR A 407 3.23 3.60 14.99
CA TYR A 407 2.47 4.01 16.16
C TYR A 407 2.42 2.88 17.18
N SER A 408 2.46 3.22 18.46
CA SER A 408 2.26 2.27 19.55
C SER A 408 1.56 2.95 20.72
N SER A 409 0.65 2.25 21.37
CA SER A 409 0.00 2.76 22.58
C SER A 409 -0.51 1.63 23.47
N GLU A 410 -0.72 1.96 24.74
CA GLU A 410 -1.31 1.06 25.71
C GLU A 410 -2.46 1.81 26.42
N TRP A 411 -3.65 1.21 26.42
CA TRP A 411 -4.86 1.86 26.91
C TRP A 411 -5.93 0.85 27.34
N ALA A 412 -6.91 1.30 28.12
CA ALA A 412 -8.06 0.50 28.52
C ALA A 412 -9.24 0.76 27.57
N SER A 413 -10.01 -0.27 27.22
CA SER A 413 -11.00 -0.22 26.13
C SER A 413 -12.07 0.89 26.21
N GLY A 414 -12.36 1.45 27.39
CA GLY A 414 -13.28 2.58 27.55
C GLY A 414 -12.64 3.98 27.46
N THR A 415 -11.31 4.06 27.37
CA THR A 415 -10.55 5.31 27.41
C THR A 415 -9.41 5.28 26.39
N PRO A 416 -9.71 5.31 25.08
CA PRO A 416 -8.68 5.40 24.05
C PRO A 416 -7.89 6.71 24.18
N PRO A 417 -6.57 6.70 23.91
CA PRO A 417 -5.76 7.91 23.88
C PRO A 417 -6.31 8.88 22.83
N PRO A 418 -6.32 10.19 23.10
CA PRO A 418 -6.67 11.21 22.11
C PRO A 418 -5.49 11.47 21.15
N ASP A 419 -4.89 10.38 20.64
CA ASP A 419 -3.76 10.42 19.72
C ASP A 419 -4.30 10.50 18.28
N GLU A 420 -3.94 11.56 17.56
CA GLU A 420 -4.48 11.86 16.24
C GLU A 420 -3.37 12.24 15.27
N VAL A 421 -3.58 11.93 13.99
CA VAL A 421 -2.76 12.39 12.89
C VAL A 421 -3.64 12.95 11.77
N ARG A 422 -3.18 13.99 11.09
CA ARG A 422 -3.82 14.43 9.85
C ARG A 422 -3.28 13.62 8.69
N PHE A 423 -4.17 12.88 8.04
CA PHE A 423 -3.89 12.18 6.80
C PHE A 423 -4.38 13.03 5.62
N SER A 424 -3.52 13.23 4.61
CA SER A 424 -3.91 13.91 3.37
C SER A 424 -3.37 13.14 2.15
N THR A 425 -4.21 12.93 1.14
CA THR A 425 -3.82 12.25 -0.10
C THR A 425 -2.89 13.07 -0.97
N PHE A 426 -2.99 14.40 -0.90
CA PHE A 426 -2.01 15.28 -1.50
C PHE A 426 -1.98 16.62 -0.78
N ASN A 427 -0.80 17.00 -0.31
CA ASN A 427 -0.57 18.31 0.27
C ASN A 427 0.85 18.76 -0.09
N ILE A 428 0.98 19.73 -1.00
CA ILE A 428 2.28 20.19 -1.53
C ILE A 428 3.32 20.47 -0.43
N PRO A 429 3.02 21.30 0.60
CA PRO A 429 4.00 21.58 1.65
C PRO A 429 4.34 20.40 2.55
N GLU A 430 3.53 19.33 2.60
CA GLU A 430 3.78 18.15 3.45
C GLU A 430 4.23 16.92 2.64
N SER A 431 4.12 16.98 1.31
CA SER A 431 4.45 15.88 0.40
C SER A 431 5.93 15.49 0.53
N PRO A 432 6.24 14.21 0.85
CA PRO A 432 7.62 13.73 1.02
C PRO A 432 8.51 14.00 -0.19
N GLN A 433 7.96 13.93 -1.41
CA GLN A 433 8.69 14.17 -2.66
C GLN A 433 9.05 15.66 -2.84
N MET A 434 8.12 16.55 -2.51
CA MET A 434 8.36 18.00 -2.59
C MET A 434 9.40 18.45 -1.56
N LEU A 435 9.31 17.91 -0.35
CA LEU A 435 10.31 18.14 0.70
C LEU A 435 11.69 17.58 0.33
N PHE A 436 11.74 16.43 -0.36
CA PHE A 436 13.00 15.86 -0.86
C PHE A 436 13.63 16.74 -1.94
N ALA A 437 12.84 17.26 -2.88
CA ALA A 437 13.31 18.20 -3.88
C ALA A 437 13.87 19.47 -3.22
N ALA A 438 13.18 20.00 -2.20
CA ALA A 438 13.65 21.14 -1.42
C ALA A 438 14.98 20.83 -0.68
N LEU A 439 15.13 19.63 -0.12
CA LEU A 439 16.37 19.17 0.51
C LEU A 439 17.53 19.15 -0.49
N ILE A 440 17.34 18.59 -1.68
CA ILE A 440 18.38 18.53 -2.73
C ILE A 440 18.77 19.94 -3.17
N VAL A 441 17.79 20.77 -3.53
CA VAL A 441 18.04 22.14 -3.99
C VAL A 441 18.71 22.96 -2.89
N GLY A 442 18.22 22.88 -1.65
CA GLY A 442 18.80 23.58 -0.51
C GLY A 442 20.24 23.15 -0.22
N SER A 443 20.51 21.84 -0.23
CA SER A 443 21.86 21.30 0.00
C SER A 443 22.84 21.72 -1.10
N TYR A 444 22.38 21.69 -2.36
CA TYR A 444 23.15 22.16 -3.50
C TYR A 444 23.46 23.66 -3.37
N LEU A 445 22.46 24.50 -3.07
CA LEU A 445 22.64 25.94 -2.92
C LEU A 445 23.57 26.30 -1.76
N ILE A 446 23.44 25.63 -0.61
CA ILE A 446 24.38 25.81 0.52
C ILE A 446 25.80 25.51 0.07
N SER A 447 26.03 24.37 -0.56
CA SER A 447 27.37 23.99 -1.03
C SER A 447 27.89 24.96 -2.11
N HIS A 448 27.04 25.35 -3.05
CA HIS A 448 27.41 26.22 -4.17
C HIS A 448 27.75 27.63 -3.71
N PHE A 449 26.93 28.24 -2.84
CA PHE A 449 27.22 29.59 -2.32
C PHE A 449 28.50 29.63 -1.48
N GLN A 450 28.76 28.59 -0.68
CA GLN A 450 29.99 28.52 0.10
C GLN A 450 31.25 28.35 -0.76
N GLU A 451 31.16 27.60 -1.86
CA GLU A 451 32.26 27.39 -2.81
C GLU A 451 32.50 28.66 -3.64
N SER A 452 31.44 29.22 -4.23
CA SER A 452 31.50 30.45 -5.03
C SER A 452 32.03 31.64 -4.22
N ALA A 453 31.61 31.81 -2.95
CA ALA A 453 32.13 32.89 -2.11
C ALA A 453 33.64 32.74 -1.83
N TYR A 454 34.15 31.51 -1.75
CA TYR A 454 35.59 31.26 -1.60
C TYR A 454 36.35 31.48 -2.91
N ASP A 455 35.77 31.11 -4.05
CA ASP A 455 36.37 31.33 -5.35
C ASP A 455 36.47 32.83 -5.68
N ASP A 456 35.40 33.60 -5.46
CA ASP A 456 35.41 35.06 -5.59
C ASP A 456 36.51 35.68 -4.70
N PHE A 457 36.63 35.21 -3.45
CA PHE A 457 37.66 35.64 -2.50
C PHE A 457 39.08 35.33 -3.01
N ARG A 458 39.29 34.12 -3.54
CA ARG A 458 40.58 33.68 -4.09
C ARG A 458 40.96 34.47 -5.34
N GLU A 459 40.01 34.77 -6.21
CA GLU A 459 40.25 35.51 -7.47
C GLU A 459 40.59 36.98 -7.23
N ALA A 460 39.97 37.59 -6.20
CA ALA A 460 40.22 38.97 -5.79
C ALA A 460 41.65 39.22 -5.26
N HIS A 461 42.39 38.17 -4.88
CA HIS A 461 43.80 38.30 -4.47
C HIS A 461 44.75 38.38 -5.68
N PRO A 462 45.81 39.22 -5.63
CA PRO A 462 46.82 39.31 -6.68
C PRO A 462 47.47 37.94 -6.96
N GLY A 463 47.73 37.65 -8.23
CA GLY A 463 48.24 36.35 -8.73
C GLY A 463 49.35 35.67 -7.91
N PRO A 464 50.37 36.39 -7.41
CA PRO A 464 51.45 35.81 -6.61
C PRO A 464 51.01 35.23 -5.26
N TYR A 465 49.93 35.77 -4.66
CA TYR A 465 49.46 35.39 -3.32
C TYR A 465 48.30 34.39 -3.34
N ARG A 466 47.69 34.13 -4.51
CA ARG A 466 46.58 33.17 -4.67
C ARG A 466 46.87 31.75 -4.12
N PRO A 467 48.10 31.19 -4.22
CA PRO A 467 48.39 29.87 -3.65
C PRO A 467 48.44 29.86 -2.12
N ALA A 468 48.61 31.02 -1.48
CA ALA A 468 48.72 31.15 -0.02
C ALA A 468 47.35 31.35 0.67
N VAL A 469 46.30 31.66 -0.10
CA VAL A 469 44.94 31.88 0.41
C VAL A 469 44.34 30.56 0.90
N ARG A 470 43.95 30.51 2.18
CA ARG A 470 43.39 29.30 2.81
C ARG A 470 41.88 29.40 2.97
N ARG A 471 41.18 28.31 2.65
CA ARG A 471 39.75 28.13 2.93
C ARG A 471 39.47 28.09 4.42
N ALA A 472 38.45 28.81 4.88
CA ALA A 472 37.96 28.75 6.25
C ALA A 472 37.26 27.39 6.49
N ARG A 473 38.02 26.43 7.03
CA ARG A 473 37.56 25.05 7.22
C ARG A 473 36.35 24.94 8.14
N TRP A 474 36.27 25.76 9.18
CA TRP A 474 35.19 25.72 10.16
C TRP A 474 33.83 26.09 9.54
N LEU A 475 33.82 27.07 8.62
CA LEU A 475 32.61 27.58 7.98
C LEU A 475 32.03 26.59 6.96
N HIS A 476 32.91 25.92 6.20
CA HIS A 476 32.54 24.83 5.29
C HIS A 476 32.10 23.58 6.07
N TRP A 477 32.70 23.31 7.23
CA TRP A 477 32.24 22.26 8.15
C TRP A 477 30.86 22.55 8.71
N LEU A 478 30.58 23.81 9.08
CA LEU A 478 29.25 24.24 9.52
C LEU A 478 28.19 23.97 8.44
N GLY A 479 28.49 24.30 7.18
CA GLY A 479 27.60 23.99 6.06
C GLY A 479 27.30 22.50 5.91
N ARG A 480 28.31 21.64 6.04
CA ARG A 480 28.14 20.17 6.01
C ARG A 480 27.31 19.65 7.18
N ILE A 481 27.51 20.18 8.39
CA ILE A 481 26.72 19.82 9.56
C ILE A 481 25.27 20.22 9.37
N THR A 482 25.02 21.43 8.85
CA THR A 482 23.66 21.90 8.54
C THR A 482 22.99 21.00 7.50
N ILE A 483 23.67 20.63 6.42
CA ILE A 483 23.15 19.67 5.44
C ILE A 483 22.81 18.33 6.09
N LEU A 484 23.69 17.80 6.94
CA LEU A 484 23.44 16.52 7.64
C LEU A 484 22.23 16.61 8.58
N LEU A 485 22.02 17.76 9.23
CA LEU A 485 20.85 18.01 10.07
C LEU A 485 19.57 18.17 9.24
N LEU A 486 19.62 18.81 8.06
CA LEU A 486 18.50 18.84 7.11
C LEU A 486 18.14 17.43 6.63
N VAL A 487 19.14 16.60 6.32
CA VAL A 487 18.93 15.20 5.94
C VAL A 487 18.25 14.43 7.08
N LEU A 488 18.72 14.61 8.33
CA LEU A 488 18.11 13.98 9.50
C LEU A 488 16.63 14.38 9.67
N PHE A 489 16.32 15.68 9.63
CA PHE A 489 14.95 16.17 9.81
C PHE A 489 14.03 15.86 8.63
N TYR A 490 14.59 15.67 7.44
CA TYR A 490 13.83 15.13 6.32
C TYR A 490 13.45 13.67 6.59
N PHE A 491 14.42 12.78 6.81
CA PHE A 491 14.15 11.35 6.96
C PHE A 491 13.37 11.02 8.24
N ILE A 492 13.63 11.73 9.33
CA ILE A 492 13.01 11.49 10.64
C ILE A 492 12.47 12.83 11.16
N PRO A 493 11.29 13.30 10.70
CA PRO A 493 10.67 14.53 11.19
C PRO A 493 10.30 14.49 12.68
N THR A 494 10.31 13.29 13.27
CA THR A 494 10.07 13.02 14.69
C THR A 494 11.36 12.83 15.50
N ALA A 495 12.55 13.18 14.96
CA ALA A 495 13.85 12.89 15.59
C ALA A 495 13.98 13.37 17.05
N PHE A 496 13.28 14.44 17.42
CA PHE A 496 13.26 14.97 18.78
C PHE A 496 12.58 14.06 19.81
N TYR A 497 11.70 13.14 19.37
CA TYR A 497 11.02 12.20 20.25
C TYR A 497 12.00 11.25 20.92
N ALA A 498 13.10 10.89 20.24
CA ALA A 498 14.16 10.03 20.79
C ALA A 498 14.88 10.66 22.00
N ILE A 499 14.82 11.99 22.16
CA ILE A 499 15.37 12.71 23.32
C ILE A 499 14.28 13.23 24.27
N GLY A 500 13.05 12.72 24.15
CA GLY A 500 11.91 13.07 25.00
C GLY A 500 11.19 14.37 24.63
N LEU A 501 11.61 15.06 23.57
CA LEU A 501 10.96 16.27 23.08
C LEU A 501 9.92 15.91 22.02
N ARG A 502 8.63 16.10 22.33
CA ARG A 502 7.52 15.80 21.42
C ARG A 502 7.33 16.88 20.34
N VAL A 503 8.40 17.18 19.60
CA VAL A 503 8.43 18.17 18.51
C VAL A 503 8.42 17.43 17.18
N PHE A 504 7.40 17.73 16.36
CA PHE A 504 7.29 17.26 14.98
C PHE A 504 7.72 18.37 14.03
N VAL A 505 8.68 18.08 13.13
CA VAL A 505 9.12 19.02 12.09
C VAL A 505 8.15 18.91 10.91
N SER A 506 7.12 19.77 10.90
CA SER A 506 6.17 19.86 9.80
C SER A 506 6.86 20.25 8.49
N GLY A 507 6.24 19.90 7.37
CA GLY A 507 6.73 20.24 6.05
C GLY A 507 6.95 21.75 5.84
N PRO A 508 6.01 22.64 6.21
CA PRO A 508 6.24 24.08 6.22
C PRO A 508 7.44 24.52 7.08
N ALA A 509 7.59 23.94 8.28
CA ALA A 509 8.73 24.26 9.14
C ALA A 509 10.06 23.82 8.51
N PHE A 510 10.08 22.65 7.86
CA PHE A 510 11.24 22.16 7.13
C PHE A 510 11.58 23.06 5.94
N LEU A 511 10.60 23.48 5.14
CA LEU A 511 10.82 24.40 4.01
C LEU A 511 11.40 25.74 4.49
N LEU A 512 10.88 26.28 5.59
CA LEU A 512 11.43 27.49 6.22
C LEU A 512 12.86 27.28 6.72
N LEU A 513 13.16 26.13 7.32
CA LEU A 513 14.49 25.76 7.79
C LEU A 513 15.50 25.70 6.63
N VAL A 514 15.13 25.07 5.52
CA VAL A 514 15.95 25.00 4.29
C VAL A 514 16.22 26.41 3.73
N LEU A 515 15.17 27.23 3.61
CA LEU A 515 15.30 28.60 3.10
C LEU A 515 16.13 29.48 4.04
N ALA A 516 15.92 29.40 5.35
CA ALA A 516 16.71 30.14 6.33
C ALA A 516 18.17 29.69 6.33
N ALA A 517 18.44 28.38 6.28
CA ALA A 517 19.80 27.83 6.26
C ALA A 517 20.57 28.26 4.99
N THR A 518 19.93 28.19 3.83
CA THR A 518 20.52 28.63 2.55
C THR A 518 20.87 30.11 2.55
N LEU A 519 19.95 30.97 3.02
CA LEU A 519 20.18 32.42 3.11
C LEU A 519 21.24 32.76 4.15
N ALA A 520 21.15 32.20 5.36
CA ALA A 520 22.07 32.51 6.45
C ALA A 520 23.51 32.07 6.13
N LEU A 521 23.69 30.84 5.61
CA LEU A 521 25.02 30.37 5.24
C LEU A 521 25.52 31.10 4.00
N GLY A 522 24.70 31.31 2.97
CA GLY A 522 25.14 32.02 1.75
C GLY A 522 25.57 33.46 2.02
N LEU A 523 24.71 34.25 2.68
CA LEU A 523 25.01 35.65 3.03
C LEU A 523 26.13 35.73 4.07
N GLY A 524 26.11 34.87 5.08
CA GLY A 524 27.13 34.81 6.13
C GLY A 524 28.50 34.48 5.58
N THR A 525 28.61 33.51 4.66
CA THR A 525 29.90 33.17 4.03
C THR A 525 30.43 34.28 3.15
N ARG A 526 29.54 34.95 2.41
CA ARG A 526 29.93 36.07 1.55
C ARG A 526 30.39 37.28 2.36
N ALA A 527 29.69 37.61 3.44
CA ALA A 527 30.09 38.69 4.35
C ALA A 527 31.43 38.40 5.03
N TYR A 528 31.62 37.17 5.52
CA TYR A 528 32.86 36.74 6.16
C TYR A 528 34.08 36.87 5.25
N TYR A 529 34.00 36.35 4.01
CA TYR A 529 35.12 36.47 3.07
C TYR A 529 35.33 37.90 2.55
N ARG A 530 34.28 38.73 2.45
CA ARG A 530 34.43 40.15 2.13
C ARG A 530 35.17 40.91 3.23
N GLN A 531 34.85 40.67 4.49
CA GLN A 531 35.56 41.30 5.62
C GLN A 531 37.05 40.90 5.63
N LEU A 532 37.35 39.63 5.38
CA LEU A 532 38.73 39.16 5.25
C LEU A 532 39.48 39.84 4.10
N LEU A 533 38.81 40.18 3.00
CA LEU A 533 39.38 40.95 1.90
C LEU A 533 39.73 42.38 2.32
N GLU A 534 38.83 43.06 3.04
CA GLU A 534 39.03 44.43 3.51
C GLU A 534 40.16 44.55 4.56
N GLU A 535 40.40 43.50 5.35
CA GLU A 535 41.47 43.46 6.35
C GLU A 535 42.87 43.15 5.77
N THR A 536 42.99 42.80 4.48
CA THR A 536 44.30 42.52 3.87
C THR A 536 45.11 43.80 3.60
N PRO A 537 46.35 43.93 4.12
CA PRO A 537 47.18 45.10 3.89
C PRO A 537 47.63 45.20 2.42
N PRO A 538 47.79 46.42 1.86
CA PRO A 538 48.25 46.60 0.49
C PRO A 538 49.66 46.03 0.29
N PRO A 539 49.99 45.54 -0.93
CA PRO A 539 51.27 44.89 -1.18
C PRO A 539 52.42 45.86 -0.94
N THR A 540 53.35 45.50 -0.05
CA THR A 540 54.64 46.18 0.09
C THR A 540 55.45 45.95 -1.17
N ILE A 541 55.63 46.99 -1.98
CA ILE A 541 56.50 46.97 -3.17
C ILE A 541 57.95 46.91 -2.68
N PRO A 542 58.74 45.86 -2.99
CA PRO A 542 60.18 45.92 -2.84
C PRO A 542 60.73 46.89 -3.89
N GLU A 543 61.50 47.88 -3.44
CA GLU A 543 62.20 48.83 -4.29
C GLU A 543 63.23 48.07 -5.15
N ILE A 544 63.00 48.04 -6.47
CA ILE A 544 63.88 47.38 -7.44
C ILE A 544 64.87 48.42 -7.98
N GLU A 545 66.14 48.29 -7.59
CA GLU A 545 67.27 48.92 -8.27
C GLU A 545 67.32 48.50 -9.74
N ARG A 546 67.37 49.49 -10.63
CA ARG A 546 67.56 49.29 -12.08
C ARG A 546 69.02 48.95 -12.36
N PRO A 547 69.28 48.05 -13.33
CA PRO A 547 70.25 48.43 -14.36
C PRO A 547 69.82 48.14 -15.80
N ALA A 548 70.12 49.14 -16.64
CA ALA A 548 70.51 49.18 -18.06
C ALA A 548 69.91 48.20 -19.10
N ALA A 549 69.34 48.83 -20.13
CA ALA A 549 68.87 48.25 -21.38
C ALA A 549 69.99 47.69 -22.27
N VAL A 550 69.71 46.56 -22.94
CA VAL A 550 70.31 46.19 -24.23
C VAL A 550 69.19 45.69 -25.13
N ALA A 551 69.02 46.38 -26.26
CA ALA A 551 68.06 46.06 -27.30
C ALA A 551 68.55 44.89 -28.16
N GLY A 552 67.69 43.90 -28.36
CA GLY A 552 67.83 42.85 -29.37
C GLY A 552 66.58 42.82 -30.27
N PRO A 553 66.72 42.56 -31.58
CA PRO A 553 65.64 42.72 -32.56
C PRO A 553 64.57 41.62 -32.48
N PRO A 554 63.34 41.88 -32.97
CA PRO A 554 62.22 40.95 -32.89
C PRO A 554 62.35 39.77 -33.88
N PRO A 555 61.85 38.57 -33.54
CA PRO A 555 61.78 37.44 -34.47
C PRO A 555 60.71 37.66 -35.56
N PRO A 556 60.91 37.08 -36.76
CA PRO A 556 60.08 37.34 -37.93
C PRO A 556 58.68 36.72 -37.80
N SER A 557 57.68 37.50 -38.23
CA SER A 557 56.33 37.03 -38.53
C SER A 557 56.37 36.12 -39.77
N GLU A 558 55.98 34.86 -39.60
CA GLU A 558 55.70 33.96 -40.73
C GLU A 558 54.52 34.50 -41.55
N GLU A 559 54.84 35.10 -42.70
CA GLU A 559 53.90 35.35 -43.78
C GLU A 559 53.32 34.03 -44.28
N ARG A 560 52.01 33.82 -44.04
CA ARG A 560 51.28 32.68 -44.60
C ARG A 560 50.80 33.03 -46.00
N ILE A 561 51.37 32.38 -47.01
CA ILE A 561 50.98 32.56 -48.41
C ILE A 561 49.60 31.90 -48.63
N PRO A 562 48.55 32.64 -49.05
CA PRO A 562 47.22 32.06 -49.28
C PRO A 562 47.20 31.14 -50.51
N LEU A 563 46.35 30.09 -50.49
CA LEU A 563 46.22 29.09 -51.57
C LEU A 563 45.61 29.66 -52.87
N GLY A 564 45.05 30.87 -52.81
CA GLY A 564 44.41 31.59 -53.91
C GLY A 564 43.10 32.24 -53.48
N ARG A 565 42.39 32.87 -54.42
CA ARG A 565 41.03 33.40 -54.21
C ARG A 565 39.99 32.44 -54.76
N CYS A 566 38.91 32.23 -54.00
CA CYS A 566 37.80 31.41 -54.43
C CYS A 566 37.12 32.01 -55.66
N THR A 567 37.06 31.28 -56.78
CA THR A 567 36.48 31.77 -58.04
C THR A 567 34.96 31.98 -58.02
N HIS A 568 34.26 31.62 -56.93
CA HIS A 568 32.84 31.91 -56.76
C HIS A 568 32.58 33.16 -55.88
N CYS A 569 33.17 33.21 -54.69
CA CYS A 569 32.91 34.27 -53.72
C CYS A 569 34.00 35.36 -53.66
N LEU A 570 35.09 35.19 -54.43
CA LEU A 570 36.23 36.09 -54.57
C LEU A 570 37.03 36.37 -53.28
N ARG A 571 36.71 35.68 -52.18
CA ARG A 571 37.47 35.74 -50.92
C ARG A 571 38.71 34.84 -50.96
N GLU A 572 39.72 35.24 -50.21
CA GLU A 572 40.97 34.49 -50.08
C GLU A 572 40.77 33.18 -49.32
N ILE A 573 41.43 32.12 -49.78
CA ILE A 573 41.42 30.80 -49.15
C ILE A 573 42.70 30.68 -48.31
N PRO A 574 42.59 30.62 -46.97
CA PRO A 574 43.74 30.43 -46.10
C PRO A 574 44.45 29.10 -46.40
N ALA A 575 45.78 29.04 -46.27
CA ALA A 575 46.56 27.84 -46.56
C ALA A 575 46.21 26.62 -45.69
N THR A 576 45.52 26.84 -44.57
CA THR A 576 45.07 25.80 -43.64
C THR A 576 43.77 25.12 -44.06
N ASP A 577 43.01 25.70 -45.01
CA ASP A 577 41.70 25.18 -45.41
C ASP A 577 41.77 24.29 -46.65
N ARG A 578 40.96 23.21 -46.65
CA ARG A 578 40.82 22.33 -47.81
C ARG A 578 40.01 23.02 -48.93
N ALA A 579 40.60 23.17 -50.11
CA ALA A 579 39.97 23.79 -51.27
C ALA A 579 39.67 22.77 -52.38
N TYR A 580 38.55 22.95 -53.09
CA TYR A 580 38.25 22.16 -54.30
C TYR A 580 38.91 22.82 -55.52
N ARG A 581 39.75 22.07 -56.23
CA ARG A 581 40.40 22.52 -57.48
C ARG A 581 39.78 21.78 -58.66
N CYS A 582 39.21 22.53 -59.60
CA CYS A 582 38.73 21.98 -60.86
C CYS A 582 39.90 21.79 -61.83
N ASP A 583 39.79 20.83 -62.75
CA ASP A 583 40.80 20.55 -63.79
C ASP A 583 41.13 21.75 -64.69
N CYS A 584 40.24 22.76 -64.75
CA CYS A 584 40.49 24.01 -65.46
C CYS A 584 41.36 25.01 -64.67
N GLY A 585 41.82 24.64 -63.47
CA GLY A 585 42.64 25.46 -62.60
C GLY A 585 41.87 26.35 -61.61
N ALA A 586 40.54 26.41 -61.69
CA ALA A 586 39.70 27.20 -60.78
C ALA A 586 39.68 26.57 -59.35
N VAL A 587 39.77 27.42 -58.32
CA VAL A 587 39.83 26.99 -56.91
C VAL A 587 38.63 27.56 -56.15
N TYR A 588 37.97 26.74 -55.35
CA TYR A 588 36.77 27.10 -54.59
C TYR A 588 36.91 26.69 -53.11
N HIS A 589 36.27 27.43 -52.20
CA HIS A 589 35.99 26.88 -50.86
C HIS A 589 35.16 25.62 -50.99
N LEU A 590 35.38 24.63 -50.13
CA LEU A 590 34.62 23.37 -50.16
C LEU A 590 33.11 23.63 -50.03
N SER A 591 32.71 24.55 -49.14
CA SER A 591 31.32 24.99 -48.96
C SER A 591 30.73 25.73 -50.16
N CYS A 592 31.54 26.50 -50.89
CA CYS A 592 31.10 27.15 -52.13
C CYS A 592 30.98 26.14 -53.28
N ALA A 593 31.85 25.12 -53.34
CA ALA A 593 31.81 24.08 -54.37
C ALA A 593 30.58 23.18 -54.20
N THR A 594 30.16 22.87 -52.96
CA THR A 594 28.95 22.06 -52.69
C THR A 594 27.65 22.75 -53.11
N GLY A 595 27.62 24.08 -53.16
CA GLY A 595 26.46 24.84 -53.65
C GLY A 595 26.38 24.95 -55.18
N LEU A 596 27.41 24.50 -55.92
CA LEU A 596 27.54 24.69 -57.37
C LEU A 596 27.50 23.35 -58.11
N MET A 597 26.47 23.13 -58.93
CA MET A 597 26.36 21.92 -59.76
C MET A 597 27.37 21.89 -60.92
N LYS A 598 27.92 23.05 -61.33
CA LYS A 598 28.90 23.19 -62.41
C LYS A 598 29.94 24.25 -62.04
N CYS A 599 31.17 24.07 -62.49
CA CYS A 599 32.24 25.07 -62.30
C CYS A 599 31.87 26.36 -63.04
N SER A 600 31.84 27.49 -62.33
CA SER A 600 31.53 28.80 -62.92
C SER A 600 32.53 29.27 -63.98
N ASN A 601 33.75 28.71 -64.01
CA ASN A 601 34.76 29.06 -65.01
C ASN A 601 34.65 28.21 -66.29
N CYS A 602 34.74 26.88 -66.19
CA CYS A 602 34.78 25.99 -67.36
C CYS A 602 33.45 25.29 -67.67
N ARG A 603 32.41 25.50 -66.86
CA ARG A 603 31.07 24.87 -66.93
C ARG A 603 31.04 23.34 -66.91
N LYS A 604 32.18 22.67 -66.69
CA LYS A 604 32.20 21.22 -66.43
C LYS A 604 31.44 20.92 -65.13
N PRO A 605 30.70 19.82 -65.07
CA PRO A 605 30.05 19.39 -63.84
C PRO A 605 31.12 19.23 -62.76
N ILE A 606 30.87 19.82 -61.58
CA ILE A 606 31.67 19.49 -60.41
C ILE A 606 31.25 18.08 -60.05
N ALA A 607 32.10 17.10 -60.32
CA ALA A 607 31.81 15.68 -60.11
C ALA A 607 31.71 15.41 -58.60
N LEU A 608 30.53 15.69 -58.04
CA LEU A 608 30.08 15.28 -56.71
C LEU A 608 29.67 13.79 -56.71
N GLU A 609 30.32 12.96 -57.54
CA GLU A 609 30.18 11.49 -57.55
C GLU A 609 30.71 10.80 -56.28
N VAL A 610 31.05 11.58 -55.25
CA VAL A 610 31.44 11.06 -53.92
C VAL A 610 30.41 11.43 -52.82
N VAL A 611 29.31 12.15 -53.14
CA VAL A 611 28.24 12.44 -52.14
C VAL A 611 27.14 11.36 -52.08
N ARG A 612 27.32 10.24 -52.79
CA ARG A 612 26.81 8.94 -52.35
C ARG A 612 27.89 7.87 -52.44
N LYS A 613 29.09 8.13 -51.91
CA LYS A 613 29.79 6.98 -51.31
C LYS A 613 28.90 6.52 -50.16
N LYS A 614 28.40 5.29 -50.23
CA LYS A 614 28.08 4.56 -48.99
C LYS A 614 29.37 4.56 -48.20
N VAL A 615 29.53 5.54 -47.31
CA VAL A 615 30.63 5.58 -46.37
C VAL A 615 30.48 4.27 -45.62
N SER A 616 31.46 3.38 -45.77
CA SER A 616 31.46 2.13 -45.04
C SER A 616 32.38 2.33 -43.85
N VAL A 617 31.87 2.03 -42.66
CA VAL A 617 32.62 2.10 -41.42
C VAL A 617 33.12 0.70 -41.12
N SER A 618 34.42 0.59 -40.82
CA SER A 618 35.00 -0.67 -40.33
C SER A 618 34.66 -0.82 -38.85
N MET A 619 34.07 -1.96 -38.47
CA MET A 619 33.71 -2.27 -37.10
C MET A 619 34.13 -3.68 -36.75
N ARG A 620 34.62 -3.86 -35.52
CA ARG A 620 35.10 -5.14 -35.02
C ARG A 620 33.93 -5.96 -34.48
N CYS A 621 33.78 -7.20 -34.94
CA CYS A 621 32.75 -8.11 -34.45
C CYS A 621 32.98 -8.45 -32.96
N ALA A 622 31.96 -8.27 -32.13
CA ALA A 622 31.99 -8.59 -30.70
C ALA A 622 32.01 -10.11 -30.39
N SER A 623 31.80 -10.96 -31.40
CA SER A 623 31.79 -12.43 -31.27
C SER A 623 33.12 -13.07 -31.63
N CYS A 624 33.75 -12.70 -32.75
CA CYS A 624 35.00 -13.31 -33.21
C CYS A 624 36.19 -12.35 -33.33
N GLY A 625 35.98 -11.04 -33.14
CA GLY A 625 37.05 -10.03 -33.26
C GLY A 625 37.42 -9.66 -34.70
N GLU A 626 36.78 -10.25 -35.71
CA GLU A 626 37.02 -9.94 -37.12
C GLU A 626 36.51 -8.55 -37.49
N ILE A 627 37.24 -7.84 -38.35
CA ILE A 627 36.87 -6.48 -38.78
C ILE A 627 35.95 -6.59 -40.00
N GLN A 628 34.75 -6.03 -39.88
CA GLN A 628 33.71 -6.05 -40.90
C GLN A 628 33.43 -4.64 -41.40
N THR A 629 33.26 -4.48 -42.70
CA THR A 629 32.92 -3.19 -43.32
C THR A 629 31.41 -3.14 -43.53
N VAL A 630 30.71 -2.24 -42.84
CA VAL A 630 29.27 -2.03 -43.02
C VAL A 630 28.95 -0.61 -43.44
N PRO A 631 27.82 -0.36 -44.13
CA PRO A 631 27.39 0.99 -44.48
C PRO A 631 27.13 1.85 -43.23
N GLU A 632 27.52 3.13 -43.29
CA GLU A 632 27.27 4.14 -42.27
C GLU A 632 25.76 4.31 -42.06
N GLY A 633 25.30 4.22 -40.81
CA GLY A 633 23.89 4.30 -40.42
C GLY A 633 23.18 2.95 -40.22
N VAL A 634 23.81 1.81 -40.55
CA VAL A 634 23.27 0.48 -40.21
C VAL A 634 23.53 0.18 -38.74
N ASP A 635 22.49 -0.21 -38.00
CA ASP A 635 22.63 -0.61 -36.59
C ASP A 635 23.55 -1.85 -36.50
N PRO A 636 24.69 -1.78 -35.80
CA PRO A 636 25.61 -2.90 -35.67
C PRO A 636 25.00 -4.13 -34.96
N ARG A 637 23.87 -3.98 -34.26
CA ARG A 637 23.14 -5.09 -33.63
C ARG A 637 22.37 -5.95 -34.63
N THR A 638 22.06 -5.40 -35.81
CA THR A 638 21.26 -6.06 -36.85
C THR A 638 22.12 -6.56 -38.01
N ALA A 639 23.36 -6.06 -38.14
CA ALA A 639 24.32 -6.53 -39.11
C ALA A 639 24.98 -7.86 -38.68
N THR A 640 25.18 -8.78 -39.63
CA THR A 640 25.80 -10.09 -39.43
C THR A 640 27.28 -10.08 -39.82
N CYS A 641 28.08 -10.90 -39.14
CA CYS A 641 29.49 -11.10 -39.41
C CYS A 641 29.68 -12.15 -40.51
N SER A 642 30.37 -11.80 -41.60
CA SER A 642 30.68 -12.75 -42.68
C SER A 642 31.59 -13.92 -42.25
N ALA A 643 32.37 -13.75 -41.17
CA ALA A 643 33.30 -14.76 -40.70
C ALA A 643 32.69 -15.78 -39.73
N CYS A 644 31.85 -15.34 -38.78
CA CYS A 644 31.29 -16.22 -37.75
C CYS A 644 29.76 -16.36 -37.79
N GLY A 645 29.08 -15.66 -38.71
CA GLY A 645 27.62 -15.70 -38.86
C GLY A 645 26.80 -15.08 -37.72
N GLY A 646 27.44 -14.56 -36.66
CA GLY A 646 26.78 -13.89 -35.54
C GLY A 646 26.63 -12.38 -35.75
N HIS A 647 25.90 -11.69 -34.87
CA HIS A 647 25.71 -10.24 -35.00
C HIS A 647 26.99 -9.44 -34.68
N LEU A 648 27.20 -8.28 -35.33
CA LEU A 648 28.42 -7.48 -35.13
C LEU A 648 28.49 -6.90 -33.71
N ARG A 649 27.35 -6.59 -33.10
CA ARG A 649 27.22 -6.16 -31.70
C ARG A 649 26.08 -6.93 -31.01
N ARG A 650 26.22 -7.20 -29.72
CA ARG A 650 25.19 -7.90 -28.91
C ARG A 650 24.12 -6.91 -28.45
N LEU A 651 22.92 -7.42 -28.16
CA LEU A 651 21.91 -6.69 -27.39
C LEU A 651 22.42 -6.44 -25.97
N ASP A 652 21.94 -5.37 -25.33
CA ASP A 652 22.30 -5.08 -23.95
C ASP A 652 21.60 -6.07 -23.02
N ALA A 653 22.33 -6.56 -22.01
CA ALA A 653 21.76 -7.47 -21.02
C ALA A 653 20.76 -6.73 -20.09
N GLY A 654 19.67 -7.38 -19.70
CA GLY A 654 18.68 -6.85 -18.75
C GLY A 654 17.71 -5.81 -19.32
N LYS A 655 17.63 -5.64 -20.64
CA LYS A 655 16.63 -4.78 -21.32
C LYS A 655 15.55 -5.61 -22.01
N ALA A 656 14.42 -4.98 -22.28
CA ALA A 656 13.29 -5.54 -23.02
C ALA A 656 13.22 -4.95 -24.45
N TYR A 657 13.20 -5.82 -25.45
CA TYR A 657 13.22 -5.44 -26.87
C TYR A 657 11.96 -5.94 -27.61
N LEU A 658 11.30 -5.06 -28.35
CA LEU A 658 10.26 -5.43 -29.31
C LEU A 658 10.85 -5.45 -30.73
N VAL A 659 10.73 -6.59 -31.41
CA VAL A 659 11.33 -6.85 -32.72
C VAL A 659 10.23 -7.07 -33.74
N VAL A 660 10.12 -6.16 -34.70
CA VAL A 660 9.18 -6.28 -35.82
C VAL A 660 9.91 -6.92 -36.99
N ALA A 661 9.74 -8.24 -37.17
CA ALA A 661 10.50 -9.03 -38.14
C ALA A 661 9.71 -10.22 -38.68
N SER A 662 9.74 -10.37 -40.01
CA SER A 662 9.09 -11.49 -40.72
C SER A 662 9.81 -12.82 -40.51
N ASN A 663 11.14 -12.77 -40.36
CA ASN A 663 11.98 -13.95 -40.23
C ASN A 663 12.24 -14.30 -38.75
N PRO A 664 11.74 -15.45 -38.23
CA PRO A 664 11.96 -15.85 -36.84
C PRO A 664 13.44 -16.10 -36.52
N ALA A 665 14.26 -16.45 -37.52
CA ALA A 665 15.68 -16.74 -37.31
C ALA A 665 16.46 -15.59 -36.68
N ILE A 666 16.00 -14.34 -36.84
CA ILE A 666 16.62 -13.15 -36.26
C ILE A 666 16.53 -13.18 -34.73
N ALA A 667 15.32 -13.36 -34.18
CA ALA A 667 15.11 -13.39 -32.73
C ALA A 667 15.78 -14.62 -32.07
N PHE A 668 15.70 -15.78 -32.73
CA PHE A 668 16.40 -16.99 -32.28
C PHE A 668 17.94 -16.88 -32.40
N GLY A 669 18.43 -16.06 -33.34
CA GLY A 669 19.86 -15.71 -33.46
C GLY A 669 20.35 -14.93 -32.23
N TRP A 670 19.60 -13.90 -31.82
CA TRP A 670 19.92 -13.14 -30.61
C TRP A 670 19.78 -13.96 -29.33
N LEU A 671 18.77 -14.85 -29.24
CA LEU A 671 18.65 -15.81 -28.15
C LEU A 671 19.93 -16.66 -28.00
N LYS A 672 20.45 -17.19 -29.11
CA LYS A 672 21.69 -17.97 -29.12
C LYS A 672 22.90 -17.14 -28.73
N ASP A 673 22.98 -15.91 -29.21
CA ASP A 673 24.11 -15.02 -28.92
C ASP A 673 24.15 -14.61 -27.44
N LEU A 674 23.00 -14.42 -26.80
CA LEU A 674 22.89 -14.07 -25.38
C LEU A 674 23.06 -15.27 -24.43
N THR A 675 22.78 -16.49 -24.90
CA THR A 675 22.97 -17.74 -24.15
C THR A 675 24.38 -18.33 -24.28
N LYS A 676 25.24 -17.77 -25.14
CA LYS A 676 26.68 -18.07 -25.19
C LYS A 676 27.34 -17.77 -23.84
N GLY A 677 27.61 -18.81 -23.07
CA GLY A 677 28.11 -18.72 -21.69
C GLY A 677 27.33 -19.55 -20.68
N GLY A 678 26.28 -20.27 -21.11
CA GLY A 678 25.53 -21.20 -20.25
C GLY A 678 24.37 -20.56 -19.48
N LYS A 679 23.99 -19.32 -19.85
CA LYS A 679 22.84 -18.64 -19.23
C LYS A 679 21.52 -19.35 -19.58
N PRO A 680 20.59 -19.49 -18.61
CA PRO A 680 19.31 -20.12 -18.88
C PRO A 680 18.46 -19.28 -19.84
N SER A 681 17.63 -19.97 -20.61
CA SER A 681 16.75 -19.34 -21.60
C SER A 681 15.40 -20.04 -21.67
N LEU A 682 14.35 -19.25 -21.85
CA LEU A 682 13.00 -19.74 -22.04
C LEU A 682 12.37 -19.09 -23.27
N VAL A 683 11.65 -19.89 -24.05
CA VAL A 683 10.88 -19.43 -25.22
C VAL A 683 9.41 -19.71 -24.96
N LEU A 684 8.59 -18.67 -25.05
CA LEU A 684 7.13 -18.74 -25.03
C LEU A 684 6.62 -18.55 -26.46
N THR A 685 5.93 -19.53 -27.02
CA THR A 685 5.61 -19.56 -28.46
C THR A 685 4.35 -20.37 -28.76
N PRO A 686 3.54 -20.00 -29.77
CA PRO A 686 2.43 -20.84 -30.23
C PRO A 686 2.88 -22.08 -31.01
N ALA A 687 4.12 -22.08 -31.51
CA ALA A 687 4.67 -23.19 -32.28
C ALA A 687 4.96 -24.43 -31.42
N THR A 688 4.96 -25.62 -32.04
CA THR A 688 5.27 -26.85 -31.32
C THR A 688 6.76 -26.92 -30.92
N PRO A 689 7.08 -27.33 -29.67
CA PRO A 689 8.47 -27.37 -29.20
C PRO A 689 9.39 -28.26 -30.04
N GLU A 690 8.87 -29.38 -30.58
CA GLU A 690 9.62 -30.30 -31.43
C GLU A 690 10.07 -29.63 -32.73
N ARG A 691 9.19 -28.85 -33.37
CA ARG A 691 9.50 -28.11 -34.60
C ARG A 691 10.59 -27.09 -34.35
N LEU A 692 10.47 -26.28 -33.29
CA LEU A 692 11.47 -25.24 -32.98
C LEU A 692 12.84 -25.83 -32.63
N ARG A 693 12.88 -26.98 -31.94
CA ARG A 693 14.14 -27.68 -31.64
C ARG A 693 14.83 -28.18 -32.91
N LEU A 694 14.07 -28.70 -33.87
CA LEU A 694 14.60 -29.16 -35.16
C LEU A 694 15.06 -27.99 -36.05
N GLU A 695 14.25 -26.94 -36.14
CA GLU A 695 14.46 -25.80 -37.05
C GLU A 695 15.62 -24.89 -36.59
N PHE A 696 15.72 -24.63 -35.28
CA PHE A 696 16.73 -23.72 -34.72
C PHE A 696 17.80 -24.40 -33.86
N GLY A 697 17.77 -25.72 -33.66
CA GLY A 697 18.84 -26.43 -32.93
C GLY A 697 19.02 -25.96 -31.48
N LEU A 698 17.92 -25.66 -30.78
CA LEU A 698 17.88 -25.16 -29.41
C LEU A 698 18.19 -26.30 -28.40
N ARG A 699 19.47 -26.44 -28.01
CA ARG A 699 19.90 -27.41 -26.99
C ARG A 699 20.06 -26.72 -25.64
N GLY A 700 19.26 -27.12 -24.65
CA GLY A 700 19.29 -26.55 -23.28
C GLY A 700 18.41 -25.30 -23.06
N THR A 701 17.51 -25.00 -24.00
CA THR A 701 16.49 -23.94 -23.87
C THR A 701 15.14 -24.55 -23.51
N ASP A 702 14.49 -24.00 -22.49
CA ASP A 702 13.13 -24.39 -22.12
C ASP A 702 12.14 -23.77 -23.12
N ILE A 703 11.23 -24.58 -23.67
CA ILE A 703 10.24 -24.12 -24.66
C ILE A 703 8.86 -24.42 -24.11
N VAL A 704 8.09 -23.37 -23.91
CA VAL A 704 6.72 -23.42 -23.41
C VAL A 704 5.79 -23.10 -24.58
N GLN A 705 4.99 -24.08 -24.96
CA GLN A 705 3.98 -23.88 -26.00
C GLN A 705 2.78 -23.14 -25.42
N VAL A 706 2.27 -22.14 -26.13
CA VAL A 706 1.04 -21.41 -25.82
C VAL A 706 -0.02 -21.82 -26.83
N SER A 707 -0.99 -22.62 -26.40
CA SER A 707 -2.04 -23.11 -27.28
C SER A 707 -3.25 -23.58 -26.47
N SER A 708 -4.43 -23.29 -26.98
CA SER A 708 -5.69 -23.79 -26.42
C SER A 708 -5.97 -25.27 -26.72
N THR A 709 -5.19 -25.90 -27.62
CA THR A 709 -5.49 -27.25 -28.14
C THR A 709 -4.48 -28.33 -27.73
N ALA A 710 -3.29 -27.95 -27.25
CA ALA A 710 -2.23 -28.89 -26.89
C ALA A 710 -2.29 -29.26 -25.40
N ALA A 711 -2.16 -30.56 -25.10
CA ALA A 711 -2.38 -31.10 -23.75
C ALA A 711 -1.37 -30.66 -22.67
N GLN A 712 -0.17 -30.21 -23.06
CA GLN A 712 0.89 -29.70 -22.15
C GLN A 712 1.24 -28.23 -22.43
N ALA A 713 0.35 -27.51 -23.11
CA ALA A 713 0.53 -26.09 -23.41
C ALA A 713 -0.11 -25.18 -22.35
N VAL A 714 0.39 -23.96 -22.28
CA VAL A 714 -0.26 -22.87 -21.53
C VAL A 714 -1.43 -22.37 -22.38
N ASP A 715 -2.63 -22.38 -21.80
CA ASP A 715 -3.80 -21.79 -22.43
C ASP A 715 -3.62 -20.26 -22.54
N PRO A 716 -3.70 -19.66 -23.76
CA PRO A 716 -3.62 -18.22 -23.97
C PRO A 716 -4.59 -17.42 -23.07
N LYS A 717 -5.77 -17.96 -22.76
CA LYS A 717 -6.75 -17.27 -21.88
C LYS A 717 -6.36 -17.29 -20.40
N ARG A 718 -5.36 -18.08 -20.02
CA ARG A 718 -4.87 -18.24 -18.64
C ARG A 718 -3.41 -17.83 -18.47
N LEU A 719 -2.89 -16.98 -19.36
CA LEU A 719 -1.50 -16.49 -19.34
C LEU A 719 -1.08 -15.90 -17.99
N ASP A 720 -1.96 -15.16 -17.32
CA ASP A 720 -1.67 -14.57 -16.00
C ASP A 720 -1.34 -15.61 -14.92
N SER A 721 -1.92 -16.81 -14.96
CA SER A 721 -1.71 -17.84 -13.92
C SER A 721 -0.74 -18.93 -14.39
N ALA A 722 -1.00 -19.52 -15.55
CA ALA A 722 -0.21 -20.61 -16.09
C ALA A 722 1.07 -20.11 -16.80
N GLY A 723 0.98 -18.96 -17.49
CA GLY A 723 2.13 -18.33 -18.14
C GLY A 723 3.15 -17.79 -17.12
N LEU A 724 2.69 -17.10 -16.06
CA LEU A 724 3.59 -16.65 -15.00
C LEU A 724 4.28 -17.82 -14.29
N ARG A 725 3.54 -18.91 -13.99
CA ARG A 725 4.14 -20.12 -13.42
C ARG A 725 5.19 -20.75 -14.33
N ALA A 726 5.00 -20.70 -15.63
CA ALA A 726 5.94 -21.26 -16.60
C ALA A 726 7.25 -20.47 -16.67
N ILE A 727 7.24 -19.16 -16.40
CA ILE A 727 8.46 -18.31 -16.42
C ILE A 727 9.17 -18.21 -15.05
N LEU A 728 8.52 -18.60 -13.94
CA LEU A 728 9.10 -18.59 -12.59
C LEU A 728 10.44 -19.34 -12.44
N PRO A 729 10.65 -20.52 -13.06
CA PRO A 729 11.94 -21.19 -12.98
C PRO A 729 13.08 -20.35 -13.55
N LEU A 730 12.81 -19.54 -14.57
CA LEU A 730 13.81 -18.65 -15.18
C LEU A 730 14.16 -17.48 -14.25
N SER A 731 13.18 -16.89 -13.56
CA SER A 731 13.42 -15.76 -12.64
C SER A 731 14.27 -16.14 -11.43
N ARG A 732 14.26 -17.41 -11.03
CA ARG A 732 15.06 -17.92 -9.88
C ARG A 732 16.54 -18.14 -10.19
N SER A 733 16.98 -17.95 -11.44
CA SER A 733 18.40 -18.08 -11.82
C SER A 733 19.23 -16.88 -11.36
N GLU A 734 20.32 -17.13 -10.64
CA GLU A 734 21.26 -16.09 -10.20
C GLU A 734 22.12 -15.49 -11.33
N GLN A 735 22.15 -16.09 -12.53
CA GLN A 735 23.07 -15.71 -13.62
C GLN A 735 22.46 -14.77 -14.69
N GLY A 736 21.30 -14.17 -14.40
CA GLY A 736 20.44 -13.57 -15.42
C GLY A 736 19.94 -14.62 -16.42
N GLY A 737 19.33 -14.19 -17.51
CA GLY A 737 18.76 -15.12 -18.49
C GLY A 737 18.20 -14.42 -19.72
N VAL A 738 17.54 -15.18 -20.58
CA VAL A 738 16.86 -14.65 -21.77
C VAL A 738 15.45 -15.22 -21.87
N LEU A 739 14.46 -14.34 -21.97
CA LEU A 739 13.07 -14.70 -22.24
C LEU A 739 12.70 -14.24 -23.65
N LEU A 740 12.27 -15.16 -24.50
CA LEU A 740 11.81 -14.87 -25.86
C LEU A 740 10.32 -15.14 -26.00
N TYR A 741 9.54 -14.12 -26.34
CA TYR A 741 8.17 -14.25 -26.83
C TYR A 741 8.20 -14.30 -28.36
N ASP A 742 7.88 -15.45 -28.94
CA ASP A 742 7.81 -15.64 -30.39
C ASP A 742 6.35 -15.81 -30.84
N GLY A 743 5.91 -15.09 -31.87
CA GLY A 743 4.54 -15.17 -32.37
C GLY A 743 3.52 -14.46 -31.46
N VAL A 744 3.88 -13.27 -30.97
CA VAL A 744 3.03 -12.46 -30.09
C VAL A 744 1.67 -12.16 -30.72
N GLU A 745 1.62 -11.94 -32.02
CA GLU A 745 0.40 -11.70 -32.78
C GLU A 745 -0.65 -12.81 -32.58
N GLN A 746 -0.24 -14.07 -32.54
CA GLN A 746 -1.15 -15.19 -32.38
C GLN A 746 -1.63 -15.29 -30.92
N MET A 747 -0.75 -15.03 -29.96
CA MET A 747 -1.12 -15.00 -28.54
C MET A 747 -2.12 -13.89 -28.25
N VAL A 748 -1.89 -12.69 -28.78
CA VAL A 748 -2.80 -11.54 -28.70
C VAL A 748 -4.16 -11.86 -29.33
N ASN A 749 -4.17 -12.51 -30.50
CA ASN A 749 -5.40 -12.90 -31.18
C ASN A 749 -6.22 -13.96 -30.41
N GLU A 750 -5.56 -14.87 -29.68
CA GLU A 750 -6.23 -15.92 -28.90
C GLU A 750 -6.66 -15.47 -27.49
N SER A 751 -5.93 -14.54 -26.83
CA SER A 751 -6.22 -14.08 -25.46
C SER A 751 -6.93 -12.73 -25.36
N SER A 752 -6.75 -11.83 -26.33
CA SER A 752 -6.96 -10.38 -26.29
C SER A 752 -5.68 -9.56 -25.97
N MET A 753 -5.59 -8.38 -26.59
CA MET A 753 -4.51 -7.40 -26.38
C MET A 753 -4.40 -6.93 -24.92
N ALA A 754 -5.55 -6.70 -24.26
CA ALA A 754 -5.57 -6.18 -22.89
C ALA A 754 -5.03 -7.21 -21.89
N ASP A 755 -5.39 -8.48 -22.06
CA ASP A 755 -4.93 -9.56 -21.19
C ASP A 755 -3.45 -9.89 -21.44
N PHE A 756 -3.03 -9.87 -22.70
CA PHE A 756 -1.62 -10.08 -23.05
C PHE A 756 -0.71 -8.97 -22.51
N VAL A 757 -1.11 -7.70 -22.61
CA VAL A 757 -0.36 -6.56 -22.03
C VAL A 757 -0.29 -6.66 -20.51
N ARG A 758 -1.38 -7.09 -19.84
CA ARG A 758 -1.38 -7.29 -18.38
C ARG A 758 -0.38 -8.38 -17.97
N PHE A 759 -0.37 -9.49 -18.69
CA PHE A 759 0.60 -10.56 -18.50
C PHE A 759 2.03 -10.07 -18.75
N LEU A 760 2.27 -9.37 -19.87
CA LEU A 760 3.58 -8.82 -20.22
C LEU A 760 4.11 -7.88 -19.15
N ARG A 761 3.28 -7.00 -18.59
CA ARG A 761 3.71 -6.06 -17.55
C ARG A 761 4.22 -6.80 -16.31
N LYS A 762 3.43 -7.75 -15.80
CA LYS A 762 3.83 -8.59 -14.65
C LYS A 762 5.09 -9.42 -14.94
N ALA A 763 5.17 -9.99 -16.15
CA ALA A 763 6.32 -10.78 -16.55
C ALA A 763 7.59 -9.93 -16.70
N ASN A 764 7.50 -8.78 -17.37
CA ASN A 764 8.61 -7.85 -17.59
C ASN A 764 9.10 -7.26 -16.27
N ASP A 765 8.21 -6.88 -15.35
CA ASP A 765 8.57 -6.42 -14.00
C ASP A 765 9.40 -7.48 -13.26
N MET A 766 8.94 -8.75 -13.31
CA MET A 766 9.66 -9.87 -12.71
C MET A 766 11.01 -10.12 -13.41
N MET A 767 11.08 -10.05 -14.74
CA MET A 767 12.32 -10.25 -15.49
C MET A 767 13.34 -9.12 -15.23
N PHE A 768 12.87 -7.88 -15.08
CA PHE A 768 13.70 -6.71 -14.79
C PHE A 768 14.42 -6.84 -13.45
N VAL A 769 13.71 -7.26 -12.39
CA VAL A 769 14.29 -7.49 -11.05
C VAL A 769 15.47 -8.47 -11.09
N HIS A 770 15.39 -9.49 -11.95
CA HIS A 770 16.41 -10.54 -12.05
C HIS A 770 17.42 -10.31 -13.20
N GLY A 771 17.41 -9.15 -13.85
CA GLY A 771 18.34 -8.81 -14.94
C GLY A 771 18.23 -9.72 -16.16
N ILE A 772 17.03 -10.26 -16.42
CA ILE A 772 16.74 -11.12 -17.57
C ILE A 772 16.46 -10.24 -18.79
N THR A 773 17.12 -10.55 -19.92
CA THR A 773 16.84 -9.86 -21.20
C THR A 773 15.57 -10.42 -21.81
N VAL A 774 14.64 -9.53 -22.18
CA VAL A 774 13.38 -9.92 -22.83
C VAL A 774 13.42 -9.56 -24.30
N ILE A 775 13.00 -10.48 -25.16
CA ILE A 775 12.85 -10.25 -26.61
C ILE A 775 11.42 -10.66 -26.98
N ALA A 776 10.68 -9.79 -27.65
CA ALA A 776 9.38 -10.12 -28.22
C ALA A 776 9.41 -9.93 -29.73
N ARG A 777 8.96 -10.93 -30.49
CA ARG A 777 8.87 -10.85 -31.95
C ARG A 777 7.41 -10.72 -32.40
N VAL A 778 7.16 -9.73 -33.25
CA VAL A 778 5.89 -9.52 -33.96
C VAL A 778 6.13 -9.59 -35.46
N THR A 779 5.28 -10.33 -36.19
CA THR A 779 5.33 -10.38 -37.65
C THR A 779 4.79 -9.08 -38.27
N PRO A 780 5.50 -8.43 -39.20
CA PRO A 780 5.04 -7.18 -39.82
C PRO A 780 3.66 -7.33 -40.49
N GLY A 781 2.75 -6.40 -40.22
CA GLY A 781 1.39 -6.40 -40.79
C GLY A 781 0.42 -7.43 -40.20
N SER A 782 0.79 -8.13 -39.12
CA SER A 782 -0.10 -9.09 -38.43
C SER A 782 -0.97 -8.47 -37.33
N LEU A 783 -0.58 -7.29 -36.85
CA LEU A 783 -1.31 -6.46 -35.89
C LEU A 783 -1.44 -5.04 -36.48
N ASP A 784 -2.45 -4.29 -36.05
CA ASP A 784 -2.64 -2.91 -36.48
C ASP A 784 -1.51 -2.00 -35.95
N ASP A 785 -1.19 -0.90 -36.65
CA ASP A 785 -0.12 0.02 -36.22
C ASP A 785 -0.35 0.58 -34.80
N SER A 786 -1.61 0.78 -34.40
CA SER A 786 -1.99 1.22 -33.06
C SER A 786 -1.76 0.13 -32.00
N GLU A 787 -1.97 -1.14 -32.36
CA GLU A 787 -1.71 -2.31 -31.52
C GLU A 787 -0.21 -2.55 -31.34
N VAL A 788 0.58 -2.39 -32.41
CA VAL A 788 2.03 -2.45 -32.36
C VAL A 788 2.59 -1.32 -31.48
N GLN A 789 2.08 -0.10 -31.58
CA GLN A 789 2.49 1.02 -30.70
C GLN A 789 2.14 0.75 -29.24
N ARG A 790 0.97 0.16 -28.97
CA ARG A 790 0.56 -0.23 -27.61
C ARG A 790 1.43 -1.33 -27.03
N LEU A 791 1.86 -2.30 -27.83
CA LEU A 791 2.85 -3.29 -27.40
C LEU A 791 4.21 -2.64 -27.16
N ALA A 792 4.65 -1.77 -28.07
CA ALA A 792 5.95 -1.10 -27.98
C ALA A 792 6.11 -0.29 -26.69
N SER A 793 5.03 0.27 -26.12
CA SER A 793 5.10 1.00 -24.85
C SER A 793 5.45 0.13 -23.63
N GLU A 794 5.38 -1.20 -23.75
CA GLU A 794 5.75 -2.14 -22.67
C GLU A 794 7.19 -2.68 -22.79
N PHE A 795 7.97 -2.20 -23.78
CA PHE A 795 9.38 -2.56 -24.02
C PHE A 795 10.27 -1.31 -23.98
N ASP A 796 11.56 -1.49 -23.67
CA ASP A 796 12.52 -0.38 -23.58
C ASP A 796 12.89 0.17 -24.97
N GLU A 797 12.96 -0.71 -25.97
CA GLU A 797 13.38 -0.36 -27.33
C GLU A 797 12.63 -1.18 -28.38
N GLN A 798 12.10 -0.50 -29.41
CA GLN A 798 11.49 -1.11 -30.58
C GLN A 798 12.48 -1.13 -31.75
N MET A 799 12.66 -2.28 -32.39
CA MET A 799 13.50 -2.48 -33.56
C MET A 799 12.66 -2.94 -34.75
N ASP A 800 12.55 -2.09 -35.77
CA ASP A 800 11.85 -2.43 -37.02
C ASP A 800 12.82 -3.02 -38.05
N LEU A 801 12.66 -4.32 -38.34
CA LEU A 801 13.42 -5.09 -39.31
C LEU A 801 12.53 -5.64 -40.42
N SER A 802 11.36 -5.05 -40.65
CA SER A 802 10.43 -5.41 -41.73
C SER A 802 11.09 -5.42 -43.12
N ALA A 803 12.13 -4.60 -43.33
CA ALA A 803 12.88 -4.52 -44.58
C ALA A 803 13.94 -5.62 -44.78
N GLN A 804 14.24 -6.44 -43.75
CA GLN A 804 15.17 -7.57 -43.84
C GLN A 804 14.38 -8.86 -44.07
N LEU A 805 14.33 -9.31 -45.34
CA LEU A 805 13.74 -10.58 -45.77
C LEU A 805 14.60 -11.78 -45.36
#